data_AF-A0AA97GPJ9-F1
#
_entry.id   AF-A0AA97GPJ9-F1
#
_cell.length_a   1.000
_cell.length_b   1.000
_cell.length_c   1.000
_cell.angle_alpha   90.00
_cell.angle_beta   90.00
_cell.angle_gamma   90.00
#
_symmetry.space_group_name_H-M   'P 1'
#
loop_
_entity.id
_entity.type
_entity.pdbx_description
1 polymer ?
#
loop_
_entity_poly.entity_id
_entity_poly.type
_entity_poly.pdbx_seq_one_letter_code
_entity_poly.pdbx_strand_id
1 'polypeptide(L)'
;MTGIVVREEHVERIQRFNSLQSGQYWRAMQDIPEEAILMDEVLLIESLRWVENQLHTVILRAHPKHYEQYATFVTVDKDGVSHSVKRTVKEHRFLFNDFVELFVFADDARQIRDAEVALCQQRVTDLTQSLSKSLANPEAMKAIVTERIEQKAAKKGVSASTMPAISNNAIRLATGSVGNAIAAGVTEADIKNMRDAAEQNHQIATIQSEWIQERNIEITAAVQAVVPYFAEMAAAQLAATEDARSQVDKLMDGIKSLDLYIGKDVNVKVIRKGQSAPSNEPLTFVQQKLMVDEELAIYHDLSDWFDFGDLDKFYQALCNTHALVDQIFPSPRCVLVMATTRRYIDYKDRMENLINNSENAKVFLMVRDGENLYRIVSPVESHLGANMLFPSRDEQERLFRGMDGEQIKFQNVAYSDRLKAHERMALHYKRFLIMCCGLDHREQLFGDFYDRSLGLNFVSMKFQEQHCRFIHDADGTGMLSNPENKKYPSLAGFIEWANSHLRSGSRVMCQWHSLANPETAPGAAKENDDRSYGSFSFTVDFKDDRNVAVAFIKDGLLNVKAPVSKTSYSNKRGSVTRDYNVNVCIEKYNKQWKEDDARLPYLCLDAVTAEHLEHYIYSRAVRSDHTYYIALFKSLAKYLREERQSEQKSRDLLKAALVVGRVGNEADQDTVIDKTVMAWRAANRGAPLAEAMADKAQWENLLGVMDMIACRGMNMLPQIVDFARIIKAAPLRLIVNTNGKLSLYVAPTDGERDDRIEPHIWVQRINFNLTKTGIKEGSRSWVKLNASNVAETTIFEWPEAEAWKNLNAAFGSYEEKQEAFSFVESRAGDLHRLNPANQRRLAEMSHLWKEAYYEMNYVHETGGQVQVPALMIPIGIRIEGSEWNFVYVGSISRSVHCIYQLLESESAKSGLAEMYASFYKHPEGRIKELSTKAADMWMFSSKEMPDVNMFSTNKDLEYSGLDYSLNSNSVSEIHSFDVRWRYAQEYVSHPHRSKSTLWLAESLRDESGRPMIDTLLGSPHLHQDAPVDVIEVTLPQRYDDPNKAKIAKTKAPFNHAHWFDICPVGYNENQCLEGIIAPVKTFTRMTFANKELALHYIFSRNSEARKYQTGYFSEVEVPLPEGVTRWTTRN
;
A
#
# COMPACT_ATOMS: atom_id res chain seq x y z
N MET A 1 37.35 4.04 -66.88
CA MET A 1 38.83 4.02 -66.92
C MET A 1 39.36 5.06 -65.95
N THR A 2 40.55 4.78 -65.39
CA THR A 2 41.37 5.55 -64.43
C THR A 2 40.78 5.73 -63.02
N GLY A 3 41.38 5.26 -61.92
CA GLY A 3 42.63 4.52 -61.73
C GLY A 3 42.65 3.92 -60.32
N ILE A 4 43.06 2.66 -60.22
CA ILE A 4 43.20 1.92 -58.96
C ILE A 4 44.59 2.24 -58.41
N VAL A 5 44.65 2.93 -57.28
CA VAL A 5 45.85 2.98 -56.44
C VAL A 5 45.76 1.80 -55.49
N VAL A 6 46.63 0.80 -55.71
CA VAL A 6 46.82 -0.32 -54.78
C VAL A 6 47.52 0.23 -53.54
N ARG A 7 46.82 0.26 -52.40
CA ARG A 7 47.47 0.35 -51.09
C ARG A 7 47.80 -1.07 -50.68
N GLU A 8 49.09 -1.41 -50.67
CA GLU A 8 49.61 -2.57 -49.97
C GLU A 8 49.49 -2.29 -48.46
N GLU A 9 48.46 -2.85 -47.83
CA GLU A 9 48.41 -2.96 -46.37
C GLU A 9 49.35 -4.09 -45.95
N HIS A 10 50.37 -3.72 -45.17
CA HIS A 10 51.22 -4.65 -44.45
C HIS A 10 50.35 -5.54 -43.56
N VAL A 11 50.31 -6.84 -43.86
CA VAL A 11 49.66 -7.83 -42.99
C VAL A 11 50.54 -8.04 -41.76
N GLU A 12 50.32 -7.22 -40.72
CA GLU A 12 50.79 -7.51 -39.38
C GLU A 12 49.77 -8.45 -38.70
N ARG A 13 50.12 -9.74 -38.69
CA ARG A 13 49.52 -10.83 -37.89
C ARG A 13 48.23 -11.46 -38.44
N ILE A 14 48.38 -12.66 -39.02
CA ILE A 14 47.28 -13.61 -39.26
C ILE A 14 46.94 -14.26 -37.90
N GLN A 15 45.95 -13.73 -37.17
CA GLN A 15 45.24 -14.50 -36.15
C GLN A 15 44.16 -15.34 -36.85
N ARG A 16 44.07 -16.63 -36.52
CA ARG A 16 42.95 -17.49 -36.94
C ARG A 16 41.65 -16.90 -36.39
N PHE A 17 40.88 -16.20 -37.22
CA PHE A 17 39.55 -15.73 -36.87
C PHE A 17 38.57 -16.89 -37.09
N ASN A 18 38.22 -17.61 -36.01
CA ASN A 18 37.11 -18.56 -36.07
C ASN A 18 35.82 -17.73 -36.18
N SER A 19 35.02 -17.94 -37.23
CA SER A 19 33.73 -17.27 -37.37
C SER A 19 32.83 -17.64 -36.18
N LEU A 20 32.40 -16.64 -35.43
CA LEU A 20 31.50 -16.81 -34.29
C LEU A 20 30.17 -17.40 -34.76
N GLN A 21 29.73 -18.51 -34.16
CA GLN A 21 28.46 -19.17 -34.49
C GLN A 21 27.72 -19.58 -33.21
N SER A 22 26.39 -19.47 -33.23
CA SER A 22 25.53 -20.04 -32.18
C SER A 22 25.77 -21.55 -32.08
N GLY A 23 25.84 -22.08 -30.85
CA GLY A 23 26.17 -23.48 -30.58
C GLY A 23 27.67 -23.76 -30.31
N GLN A 24 28.54 -22.75 -30.43
CA GLN A 24 29.96 -22.86 -30.08
C GLN A 24 30.20 -22.62 -28.57
N TYR A 25 31.30 -23.18 -28.05
CA TYR A 25 31.72 -23.00 -26.66
C TYR A 25 32.94 -22.08 -26.56
N TRP A 26 32.94 -21.22 -25.56
CA TRP A 26 33.95 -20.20 -25.32
C TRP A 26 34.33 -20.14 -23.85
N ARG A 27 35.60 -19.87 -23.57
CA ARG A 27 36.20 -19.86 -22.23
C ARG A 27 36.47 -18.42 -21.76
N ALA A 28 36.09 -18.11 -20.52
CA ALA A 28 36.42 -16.83 -19.90
C ALA A 28 37.93 -16.72 -19.62
N MET A 29 38.55 -15.61 -20.05
CA MET A 29 39.99 -15.37 -19.89
C MET A 29 40.35 -14.77 -18.52
N GLN A 30 39.37 -14.23 -17.79
CA GLN A 30 39.53 -13.61 -16.48
C GLN A 30 38.24 -13.77 -15.66
N ASP A 31 38.31 -13.52 -14.34
CA ASP A 31 37.12 -13.45 -13.49
C ASP A 31 36.23 -12.26 -13.89
N ILE A 32 34.92 -12.48 -13.97
CA ILE A 32 33.91 -11.45 -14.28
C ILE A 32 32.91 -11.40 -13.12
N PRO A 33 33.22 -10.68 -12.02
CA PRO A 33 32.40 -10.66 -10.81
C PRO A 33 30.99 -10.09 -11.04
N GLU A 34 30.86 -9.15 -11.99
CA GLU A 34 29.60 -8.50 -12.34
C GLU A 34 28.59 -9.49 -12.95
N GLU A 35 29.06 -10.59 -13.54
CA GLU A 35 28.25 -11.65 -14.15
C GLU A 35 28.37 -12.99 -13.41
N ALA A 36 29.09 -13.03 -12.29
CA ALA A 36 29.38 -14.25 -11.52
C ALA A 36 30.03 -15.38 -12.33
N ILE A 37 30.89 -15.04 -13.30
CA ILE A 37 31.65 -15.99 -14.14
C ILE A 37 33.09 -16.07 -13.63
N LEU A 38 33.61 -17.28 -13.46
CA LEU A 38 34.99 -17.51 -13.03
C LEU A 38 35.95 -17.63 -14.23
N MET A 39 37.22 -17.30 -14.00
CA MET A 39 38.29 -17.55 -14.96
C MET A 39 38.33 -19.03 -15.34
N ASP A 40 38.61 -19.32 -16.61
CA ASP A 40 38.62 -20.65 -17.22
C ASP A 40 37.25 -21.36 -17.32
N GLU A 41 36.15 -20.70 -16.95
CA GLU A 41 34.81 -21.24 -17.12
C GLU A 41 34.42 -21.26 -18.61
N VAL A 42 33.98 -22.44 -19.09
CA VAL A 42 33.53 -22.64 -20.48
C VAL A 42 32.02 -22.45 -20.54
N LEU A 43 31.53 -21.66 -21.49
CA LEU A 43 30.12 -21.32 -21.66
C LEU A 43 29.69 -21.51 -23.13
N LEU A 44 28.42 -21.86 -23.31
CA LEU A 44 27.80 -22.07 -24.63
C LEU A 44 27.25 -20.76 -25.18
N ILE A 45 27.54 -20.42 -26.44
CA ILE A 45 26.81 -19.37 -27.17
C ILE A 45 25.42 -19.89 -27.54
N GLU A 46 24.40 -19.36 -26.88
CA GLU A 46 23.01 -19.74 -27.13
C GLU A 46 22.40 -18.95 -28.30
N SER A 47 22.75 -17.67 -28.45
CA SER A 47 22.22 -16.82 -29.53
C SER A 47 23.15 -15.65 -29.88
N LEU A 48 23.10 -15.24 -31.14
CA LEU A 48 23.81 -14.06 -31.68
C LEU A 48 22.80 -13.03 -32.19
N ARG A 49 22.92 -11.78 -31.73
CA ARG A 49 22.02 -10.69 -32.14
C ARG A 49 22.75 -9.68 -33.02
N TRP A 50 22.12 -9.37 -34.14
CA TRP A 50 22.65 -8.48 -35.16
C TRP A 50 21.88 -7.16 -35.18
N VAL A 51 22.59 -6.05 -35.36
CA VAL A 51 22.05 -4.70 -35.56
C VAL A 51 22.70 -4.15 -36.83
N GLU A 52 21.89 -3.69 -37.79
CA GLU A 52 22.38 -3.16 -39.08
C GLU A 52 23.36 -4.11 -39.82
N ASN A 53 23.10 -5.42 -39.77
CA ASN A 53 23.97 -6.49 -40.31
C ASN A 53 25.36 -6.58 -39.66
N GLN A 54 25.59 -5.93 -38.51
CA GLN A 54 26.77 -6.10 -37.67
C GLN A 54 26.41 -6.86 -36.40
N LEU A 55 27.32 -7.70 -35.92
CA LEU A 55 27.10 -8.47 -34.69
C LEU A 55 27.18 -7.51 -33.49
N HIS A 56 26.16 -7.52 -32.64
CA HIS A 56 26.01 -6.56 -31.55
C HIS A 56 26.05 -7.20 -30.16
N THR A 57 25.21 -8.21 -29.93
CA THR A 57 25.07 -8.86 -28.62
C THR A 57 25.31 -10.36 -28.75
N VAL A 58 26.12 -10.90 -27.84
CA VAL A 58 26.38 -12.34 -27.69
C VAL A 58 25.67 -12.81 -26.42
N ILE A 59 24.80 -13.82 -26.56
CA ILE A 59 24.07 -14.41 -25.43
C ILE A 59 24.69 -15.78 -25.11
N LEU A 60 25.24 -15.89 -23.91
CA LEU A 60 25.84 -17.10 -23.37
C LEU A 60 24.86 -17.79 -22.41
N ARG A 61 24.80 -19.11 -22.46
CA ARG A 61 24.08 -19.90 -21.47
C ARG A 61 24.90 -19.99 -20.18
N ALA A 62 24.24 -19.88 -19.04
CA ALA A 62 24.90 -20.08 -17.75
C ALA A 62 25.45 -21.52 -17.62
N HIS A 63 26.57 -21.68 -16.92
CA HIS A 63 27.22 -22.97 -16.74
C HIS A 63 26.27 -24.01 -16.12
N PRO A 64 26.27 -25.28 -16.55
CA PRO A 64 25.35 -26.31 -16.04
C PRO A 64 25.35 -26.48 -14.51
N LYS A 65 26.47 -26.20 -13.85
CA LYS A 65 26.59 -26.22 -12.38
C LYS A 65 25.77 -25.14 -11.68
N HIS A 66 25.53 -24.01 -12.34
CA HIS A 66 24.91 -22.80 -11.79
C HIS A 66 23.57 -22.45 -12.47
N TYR A 67 23.18 -23.21 -13.50
CA TYR A 67 21.94 -23.01 -14.25
C TYR A 67 20.70 -23.14 -13.34
N GLU A 68 19.86 -22.09 -13.32
CA GLU A 68 18.71 -21.89 -12.41
C GLU A 68 19.03 -21.78 -10.91
N GLN A 69 20.29 -21.51 -10.54
CA GLN A 69 20.67 -21.23 -9.16
C GLN A 69 20.76 -19.72 -8.89
N TYR A 70 20.65 -19.32 -7.62
CA TYR A 70 20.82 -17.92 -7.21
C TYR A 70 22.30 -17.56 -7.10
N ALA A 71 22.76 -16.58 -7.89
CA ALA A 71 24.06 -15.95 -7.71
C ALA A 71 23.88 -14.50 -7.23
N THR A 72 24.90 -13.99 -6.54
CA THR A 72 24.93 -12.59 -6.10
C THR A 72 25.75 -11.81 -7.11
N PHE A 73 25.11 -10.83 -7.74
CA PHE A 73 25.70 -9.92 -8.71
C PHE A 73 26.13 -8.67 -7.97
N VAL A 74 27.38 -8.25 -8.13
CA VAL A 74 27.92 -7.05 -7.51
C VAL A 74 28.10 -6.00 -8.59
N THR A 75 27.35 -4.89 -8.48
CA THR A 75 27.50 -3.73 -9.35
C THR A 75 27.99 -2.55 -8.53
N VAL A 76 28.96 -1.81 -9.04
CA VAL A 76 29.48 -0.61 -8.38
C VAL A 76 28.88 0.61 -9.07
N ASP A 77 28.17 1.46 -8.34
CA ASP A 77 27.60 2.70 -8.90
C ASP A 77 28.71 3.74 -9.15
N LYS A 78 28.39 4.82 -9.89
CA LYS A 78 29.29 5.95 -10.22
C LYS A 78 29.93 6.61 -8.99
N ASP A 79 29.29 6.49 -7.83
CA ASP A 79 29.78 6.99 -6.54
C ASP A 79 30.67 5.97 -5.77
N GLY A 80 30.98 4.81 -6.38
CA GLY A 80 31.86 3.79 -5.80
C GLY A 80 31.19 2.86 -4.78
N VAL A 81 29.87 2.91 -4.64
CA VAL A 81 29.08 2.08 -3.72
C VAL A 81 28.74 0.74 -4.37
N SER A 82 29.13 -0.37 -3.73
CA SER A 82 28.81 -1.73 -4.22
C SER A 82 27.40 -2.15 -3.82
N HIS A 83 26.55 -2.41 -4.82
CA HIS A 83 25.21 -2.97 -4.66
C HIS A 83 25.25 -4.47 -4.99
N SER A 84 24.76 -5.30 -4.08
CA SER A 84 24.67 -6.76 -4.27
C SER A 84 23.22 -7.18 -4.51
N VAL A 85 22.91 -7.74 -5.69
CA VAL A 85 21.56 -8.23 -6.03
C VAL A 85 21.61 -9.74 -6.24
N LYS A 86 20.75 -10.50 -5.55
CA LYS A 86 20.57 -11.93 -5.82
C LYS A 86 19.67 -12.13 -7.03
N ARG A 87 20.15 -12.80 -8.08
CA ARG A 87 19.35 -13.17 -9.25
C ARG A 87 19.59 -14.63 -9.63
N THR A 88 18.59 -15.25 -10.23
CA THR A 88 18.72 -16.60 -10.80
C THR A 88 19.51 -16.54 -12.11
N VAL A 89 20.59 -17.29 -12.22
CA VAL A 89 21.46 -17.28 -13.39
C VAL A 89 20.94 -18.26 -14.44
N LYS A 90 20.56 -17.76 -15.62
CA LYS A 90 20.09 -18.58 -16.75
C LYS A 90 20.92 -18.32 -18.00
N GLU A 91 21.18 -17.06 -18.28
CA GLU A 91 21.96 -16.58 -19.42
C GLU A 91 22.80 -15.38 -18.98
N HIS A 92 23.92 -15.16 -19.68
CA HIS A 92 24.78 -13.98 -19.59
C HIS A 92 24.79 -13.28 -20.95
N ARG A 93 24.88 -11.96 -20.95
CA ARG A 93 24.74 -11.18 -22.18
C ARG A 93 25.83 -10.14 -22.28
N PHE A 94 26.59 -10.17 -23.37
CA PHE A 94 27.73 -9.28 -23.59
C PHE A 94 27.59 -8.53 -24.91
N LEU A 95 28.12 -7.31 -24.98
CA LEU A 95 28.37 -6.67 -26.26
C LEU A 95 29.46 -7.45 -27.01
N PHE A 96 29.43 -7.40 -28.34
CA PHE A 96 30.40 -8.12 -29.15
C PHE A 96 31.85 -7.74 -28.83
N ASN A 97 32.14 -6.44 -28.63
CA ASN A 97 33.49 -5.98 -28.33
C ASN A 97 33.97 -6.52 -26.97
N ASP A 98 33.16 -6.37 -25.92
CA ASP A 98 33.47 -6.88 -24.58
C ASP A 98 33.64 -8.40 -24.60
N PHE A 99 32.80 -9.11 -25.36
CA PHE A 99 32.89 -10.56 -25.50
C PHE A 99 34.22 -10.99 -26.11
N VAL A 100 34.68 -10.34 -27.19
CA VAL A 100 35.96 -10.66 -27.85
C VAL A 100 37.15 -10.35 -26.93
N GLU A 101 37.03 -9.35 -26.05
CA GLU A 101 38.07 -9.01 -25.07
C GLU A 101 38.11 -9.95 -23.87
N LEU A 102 36.99 -10.58 -23.51
CA LEU A 102 36.85 -11.39 -22.29
C LEU A 102 36.88 -12.90 -22.53
N PHE A 103 36.60 -13.37 -23.75
CA PHE A 103 36.46 -14.81 -24.06
C PHE A 103 37.35 -15.29 -25.19
N VAL A 104 37.78 -16.56 -25.10
CA VAL A 104 38.54 -17.27 -26.14
C VAL A 104 37.83 -18.57 -26.56
N PHE A 105 37.95 -18.95 -27.83
CA PHE A 105 37.33 -20.17 -28.35
C PHE A 105 37.88 -21.42 -27.65
N ALA A 106 36.98 -22.30 -27.15
CA ALA A 106 37.34 -23.51 -26.44
C ALA A 106 37.19 -24.74 -27.36
N ASP A 107 38.27 -25.15 -28.02
CA ASP A 107 38.30 -26.33 -28.90
C ASP A 107 38.27 -27.67 -28.15
N ASP A 108 38.60 -27.65 -26.87
CA ASP A 108 38.56 -28.76 -25.91
C ASP A 108 37.25 -28.82 -25.09
N ALA A 109 36.28 -27.94 -25.34
CA ALA A 109 35.05 -27.83 -24.55
C ALA A 109 34.32 -29.17 -24.37
N ARG A 110 34.30 -30.00 -25.41
CA ARG A 110 33.69 -31.34 -25.35
C ARG A 110 34.43 -32.27 -24.37
N GLN A 111 35.76 -32.22 -24.36
CA GLN A 111 36.57 -33.02 -23.43
C GLN A 111 36.36 -32.55 -21.98
N ILE A 112 36.26 -31.24 -21.78
CA ILE A 112 35.96 -30.64 -20.47
C ILE A 112 34.58 -31.11 -19.98
N ARG A 113 33.53 -31.03 -20.82
CA ARG A 113 32.19 -31.51 -20.43
C ARG A 113 32.12 -33.01 -20.19
N ASP A 114 32.78 -33.81 -21.02
CA ASP A 114 32.84 -35.25 -20.82
C ASP A 114 33.53 -35.60 -19.49
N ALA A 115 34.59 -34.86 -19.10
CA ALA A 115 35.26 -35.02 -17.82
C ALA A 115 34.37 -34.60 -16.62
N GLU A 116 33.62 -33.50 -16.73
CA GLU A 116 32.71 -33.05 -15.68
C GLU A 116 31.54 -34.02 -15.47
N VAL A 117 30.97 -34.54 -16.56
CA VAL A 117 29.93 -35.58 -16.51
C VAL A 117 30.48 -36.87 -15.91
N ALA A 118 31.70 -37.27 -16.28
CA ALA A 118 32.36 -38.45 -15.72
C ALA A 118 32.60 -38.32 -14.20
N LEU A 119 32.98 -37.14 -13.71
CA LEU A 119 33.12 -36.87 -12.27
C LEU A 119 31.79 -37.01 -11.52
N CYS A 120 30.68 -36.49 -12.09
CA CYS A 120 29.35 -36.66 -11.51
C CYS A 120 28.93 -38.14 -11.50
N GLN A 121 29.20 -38.89 -12.57
CA GLN A 121 28.89 -40.32 -12.67
C GLN A 121 29.75 -41.18 -11.72
N GLN A 122 31.03 -40.84 -11.56
CA GLN A 122 31.91 -41.46 -10.58
C GLN A 122 31.37 -41.28 -9.16
N ARG A 123 30.89 -40.07 -8.82
CA ARG A 123 30.29 -39.79 -7.51
C ARG A 123 29.04 -40.65 -7.24
N VAL A 124 28.18 -40.85 -8.24
CA VAL A 124 27.02 -41.75 -8.14
C VAL A 124 27.48 -43.19 -7.93
N THR A 125 28.53 -43.61 -8.65
CA THR A 125 29.08 -44.96 -8.57
C THR A 125 29.69 -45.22 -7.18
N ASP A 126 30.46 -44.28 -6.64
CA ASP A 126 31.06 -44.38 -5.31
C ASP A 126 30.01 -44.46 -4.20
N LEU A 127 28.95 -43.64 -4.28
CA LEU A 127 27.84 -43.66 -3.32
C LEU A 127 27.06 -44.99 -3.38
N THR A 128 26.82 -45.51 -4.59
CA THR A 128 26.11 -46.78 -4.81
C THR A 128 26.95 -47.98 -4.36
N GLN A 129 28.26 -47.98 -4.65
CA GLN A 129 29.19 -48.99 -4.18
C GLN A 129 29.38 -48.94 -2.66
N SER A 130 29.43 -47.75 -2.07
CA SER A 130 29.47 -47.57 -0.61
C SER A 130 28.22 -48.16 0.05
N LEU A 131 27.02 -47.87 -0.48
CA LEU A 131 25.77 -48.42 0.01
C LEU A 131 25.74 -49.96 -0.10
N SER A 132 26.13 -50.50 -1.26
CA SER A 132 26.18 -51.94 -1.50
C SER A 132 27.19 -52.67 -0.60
N LYS A 133 28.41 -52.11 -0.42
CA LYS A 133 29.43 -52.67 0.48
C LYS A 133 28.98 -52.68 1.93
N SER A 134 28.29 -51.63 2.38
CA SER A 134 27.73 -51.58 3.73
C SER A 134 26.62 -52.62 3.91
N LEU A 135 25.69 -52.76 2.96
CA LEU A 135 24.59 -53.73 3.04
C LEU A 135 25.05 -55.20 2.92
N ALA A 136 26.13 -55.46 2.17
CA ALA A 136 26.67 -56.80 1.98
C ALA A 136 27.51 -57.31 3.16
N ASN A 137 27.91 -56.44 4.10
CA ASN A 137 28.71 -56.80 5.27
C ASN A 137 27.88 -56.68 6.58
N PRO A 138 27.45 -57.81 7.19
CA PRO A 138 26.67 -57.81 8.42
C PRO A 138 27.35 -57.15 9.62
N GLU A 139 28.69 -57.14 9.68
CA GLU A 139 29.44 -56.50 10.78
C GLU A 139 29.52 -54.97 10.60
N ALA A 140 29.63 -54.49 9.36
CA ALA A 140 29.65 -53.06 9.05
C ALA A 140 28.30 -52.40 9.36
N MET A 141 27.18 -53.05 9.04
CA MET A 141 25.85 -52.55 9.44
C MET A 141 25.64 -52.56 10.94
N LYS A 142 26.18 -53.57 11.65
CA LYS A 142 26.14 -53.60 13.11
C LYS A 142 26.92 -52.42 13.70
N ALA A 143 28.12 -52.12 13.20
CA ALA A 143 28.91 -50.97 13.66
C ALA A 143 28.16 -49.63 13.45
N ILE A 144 27.54 -49.42 12.28
CA ILE A 144 26.77 -48.19 11.97
C ILE A 144 25.55 -48.07 12.89
N VAL A 145 24.85 -49.18 13.15
CA VAL A 145 23.69 -49.20 14.07
C VAL A 145 24.14 -48.94 15.51
N THR A 146 25.25 -49.54 15.96
CA THR A 146 25.80 -49.32 17.30
C THR A 146 26.25 -47.87 17.48
N GLU A 147 26.96 -47.29 16.52
CA GLU A 147 27.37 -45.88 16.54
C GLU A 147 26.15 -44.93 16.60
N ARG A 148 25.10 -45.19 15.81
CA ARG A 148 23.87 -44.37 15.85
C ARG A 148 23.08 -44.54 17.15
N ILE A 149 23.08 -45.75 17.75
CA ILE A 149 22.48 -45.98 19.06
C ILE A 149 23.26 -45.23 20.14
N GLU A 150 24.60 -45.25 20.10
CA GLU A 150 25.47 -44.51 21.02
C GLU A 150 25.28 -43.00 20.88
N GLN A 151 25.17 -42.47 19.65
CA GLN A 151 24.88 -41.06 19.40
C GLN A 151 23.46 -40.66 19.85
N LYS A 152 22.45 -41.52 19.68
CA LYS A 152 21.08 -41.29 20.19
C LYS A 152 21.03 -41.39 21.73
N ALA A 153 21.83 -42.26 22.36
CA ALA A 153 21.96 -42.39 23.82
C ALA A 153 22.72 -41.21 24.45
N ALA A 154 23.81 -40.75 23.82
CA ALA A 154 24.55 -39.56 24.23
C ALA A 154 23.71 -38.28 24.18
N LYS A 155 22.83 -38.13 23.17
CA LYS A 155 21.87 -37.03 23.08
C LYS A 155 20.75 -37.08 24.13
N LYS A 156 20.49 -38.24 24.75
CA LYS A 156 19.50 -38.41 25.84
C LYS A 156 20.12 -38.43 27.25
N GLY A 157 21.44 -38.25 27.38
CA GLY A 157 22.10 -38.14 28.68
C GLY A 157 22.14 -39.42 29.52
N VAL A 158 22.08 -40.61 28.89
CA VAL A 158 22.15 -41.91 29.59
C VAL A 158 23.47 -42.62 29.24
N SER A 159 24.16 -43.14 30.26
CA SER A 159 25.43 -43.87 30.11
C SER A 159 25.25 -45.22 29.39
N ALA A 160 26.17 -45.56 28.49
CA ALA A 160 26.12 -46.73 27.60
C ALA A 160 26.26 -48.11 28.30
N SER A 161 26.29 -48.18 29.63
CA SER A 161 26.67 -49.39 30.39
C SER A 161 25.52 -50.21 30.99
N THR A 162 24.25 -49.98 30.61
CA THR A 162 23.08 -50.70 31.16
C THR A 162 22.25 -51.50 30.15
N MET A 163 22.83 -51.93 29.02
CA MET A 163 22.15 -52.87 28.11
C MET A 163 22.69 -54.30 28.30
N PRO A 164 21.84 -55.33 28.52
CA PRO A 164 22.31 -56.71 28.66
C PRO A 164 22.87 -57.23 27.33
N ALA A 165 23.92 -58.06 27.42
CA ALA A 165 24.56 -58.68 26.27
C ALA A 165 23.58 -59.52 25.42
N ILE A 166 23.75 -59.45 24.10
CA ILE A 166 23.01 -60.22 23.10
C ILE A 166 23.20 -61.72 23.38
N SER A 167 22.18 -62.37 23.96
CA SER A 167 22.18 -63.83 24.07
C SER A 167 21.54 -64.42 22.81
N ASN A 168 22.34 -65.14 22.01
CA ASN A 168 21.89 -65.86 20.80
C ASN A 168 20.71 -66.83 21.04
N ASN A 169 20.39 -67.15 22.29
CA ASN A 169 19.25 -67.99 22.66
C ASN A 169 17.89 -67.26 22.54
N ALA A 170 17.83 -65.94 22.77
CA ALA A 170 16.57 -65.19 22.70
C ALA A 170 16.07 -65.01 21.24
N ILE A 171 17.00 -64.90 20.28
CA ILE A 171 16.70 -64.78 18.85
C ILE A 171 16.06 -66.07 18.31
N ARG A 172 16.53 -67.25 18.76
CA ARG A 172 15.96 -68.55 18.36
C ARG A 172 14.54 -68.79 18.89
N LEU A 173 14.20 -68.22 20.05
CA LEU A 173 12.86 -68.32 20.65
C LEU A 173 11.85 -67.38 19.98
N ALA A 174 12.28 -66.19 19.52
CA ALA A 174 11.42 -65.20 18.87
C ALA A 174 11.08 -65.51 17.40
N THR A 175 11.85 -66.38 16.72
CA THR A 175 11.63 -66.75 15.31
C THR A 175 10.94 -68.11 15.11
N GLY A 176 10.57 -68.81 16.19
CA GLY A 176 9.86 -70.10 16.14
C GLY A 176 8.34 -69.93 16.02
N SER A 177 7.65 -70.88 15.37
CA SER A 177 6.18 -70.86 15.31
C SER A 177 5.58 -71.03 16.70
N VAL A 178 4.44 -70.35 16.95
CA VAL A 178 3.71 -70.31 18.23
C VAL A 178 3.44 -71.71 18.81
N GLY A 179 3.40 -72.75 17.97
CA GLY A 179 3.23 -74.15 18.38
C GLY A 179 4.38 -74.75 19.21
N ASN A 180 5.61 -74.24 19.08
CA ASN A 180 6.76 -74.73 19.87
C ASN A 180 6.92 -74.04 21.23
N ALA A 181 6.32 -72.87 21.42
CA ALA A 181 6.39 -72.13 22.69
C ALA A 181 5.43 -72.71 23.75
N ILE A 182 4.33 -73.35 23.34
CA ILE A 182 3.29 -73.84 24.27
C ILE A 182 3.67 -75.17 24.94
N ALA A 183 4.60 -75.95 24.36
CA ALA A 183 5.00 -77.26 24.89
C ALA A 183 6.02 -77.21 26.06
N ALA A 184 6.65 -76.06 26.30
CA ALA A 184 7.56 -75.82 27.42
C ALA A 184 7.01 -74.62 28.20
N GLY A 185 6.38 -74.86 29.35
CA GLY A 185 5.59 -73.86 30.09
C GLY A 185 6.22 -72.46 30.11
N VAL A 186 5.59 -71.51 29.40
CA VAL A 186 6.02 -70.11 29.31
C VAL A 186 5.75 -69.41 30.64
N THR A 187 6.79 -68.83 31.23
CA THR A 187 6.64 -67.99 32.44
C THR A 187 6.42 -66.53 32.07
N GLU A 188 5.89 -65.73 32.99
CA GLU A 188 5.66 -64.28 32.80
C GLU A 188 6.97 -63.52 32.47
N ALA A 189 8.11 -64.05 32.92
CA ALA A 189 9.45 -63.55 32.59
C ALA A 189 9.83 -63.80 31.12
N ASP A 190 9.38 -64.89 30.51
CA ASP A 190 9.69 -65.23 29.11
C ASP A 190 8.93 -64.33 28.12
N ILE A 191 7.70 -63.93 28.45
CA ILE A 191 6.91 -62.97 27.66
C ILE A 191 7.55 -61.57 27.70
N LYS A 192 8.08 -61.15 28.86
CA LYS A 192 8.82 -59.90 28.99
C LYS A 192 10.10 -59.90 28.16
N ASN A 193 10.89 -60.97 28.22
CA ASN A 193 12.11 -61.11 27.42
C ASN A 193 11.84 -61.14 25.90
N MET A 194 10.71 -61.75 25.48
CA MET A 194 10.30 -61.72 24.07
C MET A 194 9.86 -60.33 23.61
N ARG A 195 9.18 -59.55 24.46
CA ARG A 195 8.78 -58.16 24.17
C ARG A 195 9.98 -57.22 24.09
N ASP A 196 10.91 -57.33 25.04
CA ASP A 196 12.14 -56.52 25.06
C ASP A 196 13.03 -56.84 23.84
N ALA A 197 13.11 -58.11 23.44
CA ALA A 197 13.82 -58.52 22.21
C ALA A 197 13.13 -58.04 20.92
N ALA A 198 11.80 -58.01 20.89
CA ALA A 198 11.03 -57.49 19.75
C ALA A 198 11.16 -55.96 19.61
N GLU A 199 11.13 -55.21 20.71
CA GLU A 199 11.35 -53.75 20.73
C GLU A 199 12.79 -53.38 20.32
N GLN A 200 13.80 -54.13 20.76
CA GLN A 200 15.19 -53.94 20.30
C GLN A 200 15.36 -54.24 18.80
N ASN A 201 14.75 -55.31 18.29
CA ASN A 201 14.78 -55.61 16.85
C ASN A 201 14.05 -54.56 16.00
N HIS A 202 12.94 -54.01 16.51
CA HIS A 202 12.22 -52.91 15.84
C HIS A 202 13.08 -51.63 15.76
N GLN A 203 13.78 -51.27 16.84
CA GLN A 203 14.69 -50.11 16.84
C GLN A 203 15.86 -50.26 15.87
N ILE A 204 16.46 -51.45 15.80
CA ILE A 204 17.54 -51.75 14.85
C ILE A 204 17.03 -51.63 13.40
N ALA A 205 15.87 -52.19 13.10
CA ALA A 205 15.27 -52.11 11.76
C ALA A 205 14.93 -50.66 11.35
N THR A 206 14.42 -49.83 12.28
CA THR A 206 14.14 -48.41 12.01
C THR A 206 15.40 -47.61 11.71
N ILE A 207 16.47 -47.80 12.49
CA ILE A 207 17.76 -47.11 12.28
C ILE A 207 18.39 -47.52 10.93
N GLN A 208 18.28 -48.80 10.57
CA GLN A 208 18.72 -49.28 9.26
C GLN A 208 17.92 -48.65 8.12
N SER A 209 16.59 -48.55 8.27
CA SER A 209 15.71 -47.90 7.28
C SER A 209 16.03 -46.40 7.11
N GLU A 210 16.18 -45.65 8.22
CA GLU A 210 16.55 -44.22 8.22
C GLU A 210 17.87 -43.98 7.48
N TRP A 211 18.90 -44.79 7.75
CA TRP A 211 20.21 -44.68 7.08
C TRP A 211 20.15 -44.97 5.58
N ILE A 212 19.38 -46.00 5.17
CA ILE A 212 19.18 -46.32 3.74
C ILE A 212 18.43 -45.18 3.04
N GLN A 213 17.42 -44.59 3.68
CA GLN A 213 16.68 -43.45 3.13
C GLN A 213 17.58 -42.23 2.93
N GLU A 214 18.39 -41.86 3.93
CA GLU A 214 19.37 -40.77 3.81
C GLU A 214 20.36 -40.99 2.65
N ARG A 215 20.90 -42.21 2.52
CA ARG A 215 21.82 -42.55 1.43
C ARG A 215 21.16 -42.53 0.06
N ASN A 216 19.90 -42.95 -0.03
CA ASN A 216 19.10 -42.84 -1.25
C ASN A 216 18.81 -41.38 -1.65
N ILE A 217 18.62 -40.47 -0.68
CA ILE A 217 18.49 -39.03 -0.95
C ILE A 217 19.80 -38.46 -1.53
N GLU A 218 20.96 -38.82 -0.96
CA GLU A 218 22.27 -38.40 -1.49
C GLU A 218 22.52 -38.91 -2.91
N ILE A 219 22.17 -40.17 -3.19
CA ILE A 219 22.25 -40.75 -4.55
C ILE A 219 21.32 -40.00 -5.50
N THR A 220 20.08 -39.70 -5.08
CA THR A 220 19.11 -38.96 -5.89
C THR A 220 19.62 -37.55 -6.24
N ALA A 221 20.17 -36.83 -5.27
CA ALA A 221 20.77 -35.50 -5.50
C ALA A 221 21.98 -35.56 -6.44
N ALA A 222 22.85 -36.58 -6.31
CA ALA A 222 23.99 -36.78 -7.21
C ALA A 222 23.57 -37.13 -8.64
N VAL A 223 22.48 -37.88 -8.82
CA VAL A 223 21.90 -38.17 -10.14
C VAL A 223 21.28 -36.92 -10.77
N GLN A 224 20.56 -36.10 -10.00
CA GLN A 224 19.97 -34.84 -10.48
C GLN A 224 21.02 -33.83 -10.97
N ALA A 225 22.23 -33.86 -10.41
CA ALA A 225 23.33 -32.98 -10.83
C ALA A 225 23.82 -33.20 -12.28
N VAL A 226 23.46 -34.33 -12.92
CA VAL A 226 23.83 -34.62 -14.32
C VAL A 226 22.84 -33.99 -15.32
N VAL A 227 21.58 -33.77 -14.91
CA VAL A 227 20.49 -33.30 -15.79
C VAL A 227 20.80 -31.97 -16.51
N PRO A 228 21.36 -30.93 -15.85
CA PRO A 228 21.67 -29.66 -16.50
C PRO A 228 22.67 -29.76 -17.67
N TYR A 229 23.62 -30.70 -17.61
CA TYR A 229 24.61 -30.91 -18.67
C TYR A 229 23.97 -31.50 -19.94
N PHE A 230 23.03 -32.44 -19.80
CA PHE A 230 22.27 -32.95 -20.94
C PHE A 230 21.33 -31.89 -21.53
N ALA A 231 20.77 -31.00 -20.69
CA ALA A 231 19.98 -29.88 -21.15
C ALA A 231 20.82 -28.86 -21.95
N GLU A 232 22.07 -28.59 -21.54
CA GLU A 232 23.03 -27.77 -22.30
C GLU A 232 23.34 -28.39 -23.67
N MET A 233 23.53 -29.71 -23.76
CA MET A 233 23.74 -30.41 -25.04
C MET A 233 22.55 -30.24 -26.01
N ALA A 234 21.32 -30.31 -25.51
CA ALA A 234 20.12 -30.09 -26.32
C ALA A 234 20.01 -28.63 -26.77
N ALA A 235 20.35 -27.68 -25.87
CA ALA A 235 20.39 -26.25 -26.17
C ALA A 235 21.42 -25.93 -27.26
N ALA A 236 22.62 -26.55 -27.21
CA ALA A 236 23.66 -26.35 -28.22
C ALA A 236 23.22 -26.79 -29.63
N GLN A 237 22.47 -27.90 -29.73
CA GLN A 237 21.90 -28.36 -31.00
C GLN A 237 20.82 -27.42 -31.54
N LEU A 238 19.96 -26.89 -30.66
CA LEU A 238 18.94 -25.92 -31.05
C LEU A 238 19.56 -24.59 -31.51
N ALA A 239 20.56 -24.09 -30.77
CA ALA A 239 21.30 -22.88 -31.09
C ALA A 239 21.97 -22.95 -32.47
N ALA A 240 22.53 -24.11 -32.84
CA ALA A 240 23.13 -24.33 -34.17
C ALA A 240 22.13 -24.22 -35.34
N THR A 241 20.82 -24.24 -35.07
CA THR A 241 19.74 -24.13 -36.09
C THR A 241 18.97 -22.80 -36.05
N GLU A 242 19.33 -21.87 -35.15
CA GLU A 242 18.60 -20.60 -34.94
C GLU A 242 18.53 -19.74 -36.20
N ASP A 243 19.65 -19.59 -36.92
CA ASP A 243 19.73 -18.72 -38.11
C ASP A 243 18.78 -19.17 -39.23
N ALA A 244 18.67 -20.48 -39.46
CA ALA A 244 17.75 -21.04 -40.46
C ALA A 244 16.28 -20.79 -40.08
N ARG A 245 15.93 -20.92 -38.78
CA ARG A 245 14.58 -20.64 -38.28
C ARG A 245 14.22 -19.16 -38.44
N SER A 246 15.15 -18.25 -38.12
CA SER A 246 14.94 -16.81 -38.27
C SER A 246 14.68 -16.39 -39.73
N GLN A 247 15.34 -17.03 -40.70
CA GLN A 247 15.08 -16.80 -42.13
C GLN A 247 13.67 -17.27 -42.54
N VAL A 248 13.23 -18.43 -42.06
CA VAL A 248 11.88 -18.96 -42.31
C VAL A 248 10.82 -18.03 -41.69
N ASP A 249 11.03 -17.54 -40.48
CA ASP A 249 10.10 -16.61 -39.81
C ASP A 249 9.92 -15.30 -40.61
N LYS A 250 11.02 -14.72 -41.11
CA LYS A 250 10.96 -13.53 -41.99
C LYS A 250 10.16 -13.79 -43.27
N LEU A 251 10.31 -14.97 -43.87
CA LEU A 251 9.58 -15.37 -45.07
C LEU A 251 8.08 -15.56 -44.78
N MET A 252 7.74 -16.22 -43.67
CA MET A 252 6.35 -16.36 -43.21
C MET A 252 5.71 -15.01 -42.89
N ASP A 253 6.47 -14.07 -42.31
CA ASP A 253 6.00 -12.71 -42.06
C ASP A 253 5.72 -11.91 -43.34
N GLY A 254 6.52 -12.13 -44.39
CA GLY A 254 6.27 -11.60 -45.73
C GLY A 254 4.98 -12.16 -46.35
N ILE A 255 4.74 -13.48 -46.22
CA ILE A 255 3.50 -14.12 -46.68
C ILE A 255 2.27 -13.55 -45.97
N LYS A 256 2.34 -13.37 -44.64
CA LYS A 256 1.23 -12.76 -43.87
C LYS A 256 0.89 -11.34 -44.34
N SER A 257 1.89 -10.55 -44.74
CA SER A 257 1.65 -9.21 -45.30
C SER A 257 0.99 -9.26 -46.69
N LEU A 258 1.29 -10.27 -47.51
CA LEU A 258 0.62 -10.48 -48.79
C LEU A 258 -0.82 -10.96 -48.63
N ASP A 259 -1.09 -11.85 -47.66
CA ASP A 259 -2.44 -12.31 -47.32
C ASP A 259 -3.37 -11.14 -46.95
N LEU A 260 -2.85 -10.13 -46.24
CA LEU A 260 -3.56 -8.87 -45.96
C LEU A 260 -3.87 -8.06 -47.24
N TYR A 261 -2.91 -7.96 -48.16
CA TYR A 261 -3.11 -7.22 -49.42
C TYR A 261 -4.19 -7.84 -50.29
N ILE A 262 -4.36 -9.16 -50.29
CA ILE A 262 -5.43 -9.84 -51.04
C ILE A 262 -6.75 -9.89 -50.27
N GLY A 263 -6.77 -9.50 -48.99
CA GLY A 263 -7.96 -9.49 -48.15
C GLY A 263 -8.35 -10.84 -47.56
N LYS A 264 -7.43 -11.78 -47.49
CA LYS A 264 -7.70 -13.10 -46.90
C LYS A 264 -8.04 -12.94 -45.42
N ASP A 265 -9.19 -13.49 -45.04
CA ASP A 265 -9.80 -13.40 -43.69
C ASP A 265 -10.10 -11.96 -43.20
N VAL A 266 -10.08 -10.95 -44.09
CA VAL A 266 -10.50 -9.57 -43.78
C VAL A 266 -11.99 -9.42 -44.05
N ASN A 267 -12.79 -9.08 -43.03
CA ASN A 267 -14.24 -8.94 -43.14
C ASN A 267 -14.66 -7.46 -43.18
N VAL A 268 -15.39 -7.07 -44.22
CA VAL A 268 -15.95 -5.72 -44.39
C VAL A 268 -17.47 -5.77 -44.18
N LYS A 269 -17.98 -5.07 -43.16
CA LYS A 269 -19.42 -4.88 -42.90
C LYS A 269 -19.81 -3.46 -43.30
N VAL A 270 -20.77 -3.34 -44.22
CA VAL A 270 -21.37 -2.05 -44.60
C VAL A 270 -22.36 -1.63 -43.52
N ILE A 271 -22.17 -0.45 -42.93
CA ILE A 271 -23.06 0.12 -41.91
C ILE A 271 -24.09 1.04 -42.57
N ARG A 272 -23.62 1.95 -43.42
CA ARG A 272 -24.45 2.92 -44.14
C ARG A 272 -23.89 3.12 -45.54
N LYS A 273 -24.77 3.23 -46.54
CA LYS A 273 -24.42 3.70 -47.88
C LYS A 273 -25.04 5.08 -48.14
N GLY A 274 -24.35 5.91 -48.92
CA GLY A 274 -24.77 7.25 -49.32
C GLY A 274 -23.80 7.87 -50.32
N GLN A 275 -23.76 9.20 -50.39
CA GLN A 275 -22.86 9.91 -51.29
C GLN A 275 -21.39 9.81 -50.82
N SER A 276 -20.48 9.56 -51.77
CA SER A 276 -19.02 9.53 -51.53
C SER A 276 -18.49 10.94 -51.23
N ALA A 277 -17.35 11.03 -50.54
CA ALA A 277 -16.72 12.33 -50.29
C ALA A 277 -16.15 12.95 -51.59
N PRO A 278 -16.08 14.29 -51.69
CA PRO A 278 -15.48 14.97 -52.84
C PRO A 278 -14.07 14.45 -53.18
N SER A 279 -13.70 14.41 -54.46
CA SER A 279 -12.42 13.82 -54.88
C SER A 279 -11.18 14.58 -54.46
N ASN A 280 -11.33 15.84 -54.07
CA ASN A 280 -10.24 16.66 -53.53
C ASN A 280 -10.02 16.46 -52.01
N GLU A 281 -10.89 15.73 -51.32
CA GLU A 281 -10.75 15.45 -49.89
C GLU A 281 -9.66 14.39 -49.68
N PRO A 282 -8.59 14.66 -48.90
CA PRO A 282 -7.54 13.66 -48.65
C PRO A 282 -8.00 12.55 -47.71
N LEU A 283 -7.34 11.39 -47.76
CA LEU A 283 -7.60 10.29 -46.82
C LEU A 283 -7.00 10.61 -45.45
N THR A 284 -7.85 10.76 -44.43
CA THR A 284 -7.39 11.08 -43.08
C THR A 284 -7.23 9.83 -42.22
N PHE A 285 -6.09 9.67 -41.54
CA PHE A 285 -5.84 8.64 -40.54
C PHE A 285 -5.78 9.28 -39.14
N VAL A 286 -6.56 8.75 -38.21
CA VAL A 286 -6.63 9.24 -36.82
C VAL A 286 -5.84 8.29 -35.91
N GLN A 287 -4.94 8.83 -35.10
CA GLN A 287 -4.05 8.04 -34.25
C GLN A 287 -4.82 7.36 -33.12
N GLN A 288 -5.64 8.12 -32.37
CA GLN A 288 -6.27 7.67 -31.14
C GLN A 288 -7.25 6.51 -31.38
N LYS A 289 -7.15 5.48 -30.53
CA LYS A 289 -8.20 4.45 -30.41
C LYS A 289 -9.38 4.98 -29.61
N LEU A 290 -10.55 4.97 -30.22
CA LEU A 290 -11.80 5.35 -29.56
C LEU A 290 -12.50 4.12 -28.98
N MET A 291 -13.34 4.32 -27.98
CA MET A 291 -14.18 3.26 -27.41
C MET A 291 -15.64 3.51 -27.81
N VAL A 292 -16.34 2.45 -28.21
CA VAL A 292 -17.73 2.57 -28.68
C VAL A 292 -18.65 3.07 -27.56
N ASP A 293 -18.53 2.51 -26.36
CA ASP A 293 -19.33 2.92 -25.22
C ASP A 293 -19.09 4.40 -24.84
N GLU A 294 -17.83 4.86 -24.85
CA GLU A 294 -17.46 6.24 -24.56
C GLU A 294 -18.10 7.27 -25.48
N GLU A 295 -18.06 7.01 -26.79
CA GLU A 295 -18.60 7.93 -27.79
C GLU A 295 -20.12 7.89 -27.83
N LEU A 296 -20.71 6.71 -27.62
CA LEU A 296 -22.16 6.50 -27.65
C LEU A 296 -22.87 7.02 -26.40
N ALA A 297 -22.22 6.95 -25.22
CA ALA A 297 -22.77 7.38 -23.93
C ALA A 297 -23.19 8.86 -23.87
N ILE A 298 -22.71 9.70 -24.79
CA ILE A 298 -23.08 11.12 -24.87
C ILE A 298 -24.51 11.31 -25.38
N TYR A 299 -24.94 10.47 -26.33
CA TYR A 299 -26.24 10.57 -26.97
C TYR A 299 -27.26 9.57 -26.41
N HIS A 300 -26.80 8.45 -25.88
CA HIS A 300 -27.64 7.39 -25.34
C HIS A 300 -27.20 7.00 -23.94
N ASP A 301 -28.14 6.71 -23.05
CA ASP A 301 -27.82 6.17 -21.73
C ASP A 301 -27.53 4.67 -21.90
N LEU A 302 -26.30 4.28 -21.58
CA LEU A 302 -25.82 2.90 -21.72
C LEU A 302 -25.93 2.16 -20.40
N SER A 303 -26.19 0.85 -20.46
CA SER A 303 -26.11 -0.03 -19.30
C SER A 303 -24.66 -0.31 -18.93
N ASP A 304 -24.42 -0.60 -17.65
CA ASP A 304 -23.10 -1.07 -17.18
C ASP A 304 -22.66 -2.37 -17.88
N TRP A 305 -23.62 -3.13 -18.43
CA TRP A 305 -23.43 -4.38 -19.16
C TRP A 305 -23.21 -4.24 -20.67
N PHE A 306 -23.04 -3.01 -21.20
CA PHE A 306 -22.79 -2.82 -22.63
C PHE A 306 -21.45 -3.47 -23.04
N ASP A 307 -21.52 -4.45 -23.95
CA ASP A 307 -20.36 -5.23 -24.39
C ASP A 307 -20.32 -5.46 -25.91
N PHE A 308 -19.38 -6.29 -26.38
CA PHE A 308 -19.20 -6.61 -27.81
C PHE A 308 -20.46 -7.18 -28.48
N GLY A 309 -21.38 -7.79 -27.72
CA GLY A 309 -22.66 -8.28 -28.22
C GLY A 309 -23.64 -7.17 -28.60
N ASP A 310 -23.43 -5.96 -28.08
CA ASP A 310 -24.31 -4.80 -28.27
C ASP A 310 -23.90 -3.88 -29.43
N LEU A 311 -22.85 -4.23 -30.19
CA LEU A 311 -22.32 -3.39 -31.28
C LEU A 311 -23.36 -3.03 -32.36
N ASP A 312 -24.40 -3.83 -32.57
CA ASP A 312 -25.46 -3.48 -33.52
C ASP A 312 -26.28 -2.25 -33.08
N LYS A 313 -26.39 -1.98 -31.77
CA LYS A 313 -27.01 -0.75 -31.25
C LYS A 313 -26.19 0.47 -31.66
N PHE A 314 -24.86 0.36 -31.63
CA PHE A 314 -23.95 1.42 -32.09
C PHE A 314 -24.09 1.69 -33.59
N TYR A 315 -24.17 0.65 -34.41
CA TYR A 315 -24.37 0.81 -35.85
C TYR A 315 -25.71 1.48 -36.18
N GLN A 316 -26.77 1.13 -35.47
CA GLN A 316 -28.07 1.82 -35.60
C GLN A 316 -27.99 3.29 -35.19
N ALA A 317 -27.25 3.61 -34.11
CA ALA A 317 -27.05 4.99 -33.67
C ALA A 317 -26.29 5.84 -34.71
N LEU A 318 -25.27 5.28 -35.37
CA LEU A 318 -24.56 5.95 -36.47
C LEU A 318 -25.46 6.27 -37.67
N CYS A 319 -26.47 5.43 -37.94
CA CYS A 319 -27.43 5.68 -39.01
C CYS A 319 -28.42 6.79 -38.65
N ASN A 320 -28.81 6.91 -37.37
CA ASN A 320 -29.89 7.79 -36.93
C ASN A 320 -29.41 9.16 -36.40
N THR A 321 -28.15 9.26 -35.93
CA THR A 321 -27.63 10.44 -35.23
C THR A 321 -26.42 11.01 -35.97
N HIS A 322 -26.63 12.04 -36.80
CA HIS A 322 -25.54 12.65 -37.57
C HIS A 322 -24.45 13.27 -36.70
N ALA A 323 -24.82 13.89 -35.58
CA ALA A 323 -23.87 14.48 -34.63
C ALA A 323 -22.88 13.45 -34.05
N LEU A 324 -23.27 12.18 -33.90
CA LEU A 324 -22.38 11.10 -33.47
C LEU A 324 -21.34 10.76 -34.54
N VAL A 325 -21.74 10.82 -35.83
CA VAL A 325 -20.82 10.61 -36.95
C VAL A 325 -19.77 11.71 -36.98
N ASP A 326 -20.17 12.98 -36.82
CA ASP A 326 -19.23 14.11 -36.83
C ASP A 326 -18.37 14.17 -35.57
N GLN A 327 -18.86 13.65 -34.45
CA GLN A 327 -18.05 13.46 -33.25
C GLN A 327 -16.92 12.46 -33.51
N ILE A 328 -17.24 11.29 -34.06
CA ILE A 328 -16.28 10.18 -34.25
C ILE A 328 -15.31 10.46 -35.40
N PHE A 329 -15.79 10.98 -36.53
CA PHE A 329 -14.99 11.16 -37.74
C PHE A 329 -14.66 12.64 -37.98
N PRO A 330 -13.41 13.08 -37.77
CA PRO A 330 -13.02 14.49 -37.90
C PRO A 330 -13.03 15.03 -39.34
N SER A 331 -13.08 14.15 -40.35
CA SER A 331 -13.18 14.55 -41.76
C SER A 331 -14.16 13.66 -42.53
N PRO A 332 -14.67 14.11 -43.69
CA PRO A 332 -15.56 13.32 -44.55
C PRO A 332 -14.92 12.06 -45.15
N ARG A 333 -13.59 11.98 -45.22
CA ARG A 333 -12.84 10.80 -45.68
C ARG A 333 -11.81 10.39 -44.63
N CYS A 334 -12.16 9.40 -43.82
CA CYS A 334 -11.45 9.12 -42.57
C CYS A 334 -11.36 7.62 -42.26
N VAL A 335 -10.23 7.21 -41.68
CA VAL A 335 -9.96 5.89 -41.13
C VAL A 335 -9.51 6.04 -39.68
N LEU A 336 -10.14 5.29 -38.80
CA LEU A 336 -9.80 5.25 -37.37
C LEU A 336 -10.02 3.85 -36.80
N VAL A 337 -9.50 3.62 -35.60
CA VAL A 337 -9.67 2.36 -34.87
C VAL A 337 -10.58 2.54 -33.66
N MET A 338 -11.43 1.55 -33.42
CA MET A 338 -12.27 1.48 -32.23
C MET A 338 -12.17 0.11 -31.56
N ALA A 339 -12.43 0.07 -30.26
CA ALA A 339 -12.78 -1.16 -29.54
C ALA A 339 -14.13 -0.97 -28.85
N THR A 340 -14.76 -2.05 -28.41
CA THR A 340 -16.11 -1.96 -27.82
C THR A 340 -16.08 -1.23 -26.49
N THR A 341 -15.25 -1.71 -25.56
CA THR A 341 -15.04 -1.10 -24.25
C THR A 341 -13.68 -1.51 -23.72
N ARG A 342 -13.08 -0.64 -22.90
CA ARG A 342 -11.88 -0.94 -22.11
C ARG A 342 -12.20 -1.32 -20.65
N ARG A 343 -13.48 -1.26 -20.27
CA ARG A 343 -13.92 -1.58 -18.91
C ARG A 343 -13.85 -3.08 -18.69
N TYR A 344 -13.51 -3.48 -17.47
CA TYR A 344 -13.64 -4.87 -17.04
C TYR A 344 -15.10 -5.16 -16.69
N ILE A 345 -15.71 -6.10 -17.39
CA ILE A 345 -17.05 -6.60 -17.09
C ILE A 345 -16.92 -7.96 -16.42
N ASP A 346 -17.50 -8.08 -15.23
CA ASP A 346 -17.55 -9.35 -14.50
C ASP A 346 -18.78 -10.16 -14.92
N TYR A 347 -18.56 -11.11 -15.83
CA TYR A 347 -19.52 -12.12 -16.27
C TYR A 347 -19.68 -13.28 -15.26
N LYS A 348 -19.10 -13.16 -14.05
CA LYS A 348 -19.13 -14.09 -12.90
C LYS A 348 -18.29 -15.36 -13.07
N ASP A 349 -18.10 -15.85 -14.30
CA ASP A 349 -17.22 -16.98 -14.59
C ASP A 349 -15.82 -16.52 -15.00
N ARG A 350 -14.77 -17.13 -14.44
CA ARG A 350 -13.38 -16.71 -14.68
C ARG A 350 -12.95 -16.92 -16.14
N MET A 351 -13.43 -17.98 -16.78
CA MET A 351 -13.09 -18.29 -18.18
C MET A 351 -13.84 -17.35 -19.12
N GLU A 352 -15.14 -17.14 -18.86
CA GLU A 352 -15.95 -16.17 -19.62
C GLU A 352 -15.40 -14.75 -19.46
N ASN A 353 -14.97 -14.34 -18.25
CA ASN A 353 -14.33 -13.05 -18.04
C ASN A 353 -13.10 -12.88 -18.91
N LEU A 354 -12.23 -13.90 -19.01
CA LEU A 354 -11.03 -13.82 -19.84
C LEU A 354 -11.38 -13.70 -21.33
N ILE A 355 -12.32 -14.52 -21.80
CA ILE A 355 -12.70 -14.58 -23.22
C ILE A 355 -13.46 -13.30 -23.62
N ASN A 356 -14.52 -12.95 -22.91
CA ASN A 356 -15.41 -11.85 -23.26
C ASN A 356 -14.73 -10.48 -23.10
N ASN A 357 -13.90 -10.29 -22.06
CA ASN A 357 -13.14 -9.03 -21.95
C ASN A 357 -12.04 -8.94 -23.02
N SER A 358 -11.47 -10.07 -23.47
CA SER A 358 -10.58 -10.10 -24.63
C SER A 358 -11.33 -9.70 -25.91
N GLU A 359 -12.56 -10.21 -26.12
CA GLU A 359 -13.42 -9.78 -27.23
C GLU A 359 -13.78 -8.29 -27.16
N ASN A 360 -14.08 -7.75 -25.97
CA ASN A 360 -14.35 -6.32 -25.76
C ASN A 360 -13.17 -5.43 -26.17
N ALA A 361 -11.95 -5.90 -25.87
CA ALA A 361 -10.71 -5.20 -26.17
C ALA A 361 -10.26 -5.33 -27.64
N LYS A 362 -10.89 -6.23 -28.43
CA LYS A 362 -10.54 -6.40 -29.84
C LYS A 362 -10.79 -5.14 -30.64
N VAL A 363 -9.74 -4.71 -31.32
CA VAL A 363 -9.76 -3.53 -32.16
C VAL A 363 -10.31 -3.86 -33.54
N PHE A 364 -11.18 -2.99 -34.05
CA PHE A 364 -11.67 -2.98 -35.41
C PHE A 364 -11.52 -1.59 -36.03
N LEU A 365 -11.51 -1.54 -37.36
CA LEU A 365 -11.40 -0.30 -38.11
C LEU A 365 -12.78 0.23 -38.50
N MET A 366 -12.91 1.55 -38.45
CA MET A 366 -14.06 2.29 -38.96
C MET A 366 -13.60 3.19 -40.09
N VAL A 367 -14.33 3.14 -41.21
CA VAL A 367 -14.02 3.91 -42.42
C VAL A 367 -15.24 4.75 -42.79
N ARG A 368 -15.00 6.04 -43.06
CA ARG A 368 -15.96 7.00 -43.61
C ARG A 368 -15.50 7.46 -44.99
N ASP A 369 -16.40 7.41 -45.97
CA ASP A 369 -16.27 8.08 -47.27
C ASP A 369 -17.57 8.83 -47.59
N GLY A 370 -17.60 10.10 -47.21
CA GLY A 370 -18.78 10.96 -47.26
C GLY A 370 -19.85 10.49 -46.27
N GLU A 371 -20.94 9.96 -46.80
CA GLU A 371 -22.04 9.34 -46.05
C GLU A 371 -21.89 7.81 -45.92
N ASN A 372 -20.93 7.20 -46.64
CA ASN A 372 -20.66 5.78 -46.54
C ASN A 372 -19.88 5.46 -45.27
N LEU A 373 -20.34 4.45 -44.52
CA LEU A 373 -19.71 3.98 -43.29
C LEU A 373 -19.49 2.46 -43.35
N TYR A 374 -18.27 2.05 -43.00
CA TYR A 374 -17.86 0.65 -43.03
C TYR A 374 -17.13 0.26 -41.75
N ARG A 375 -17.29 -1.00 -41.33
CA ARG A 375 -16.48 -1.65 -40.31
C ARG A 375 -15.59 -2.70 -40.96
N ILE A 376 -14.32 -2.72 -40.61
CA ILE A 376 -13.36 -3.71 -41.10
C ILE A 376 -12.74 -4.45 -39.91
N VAL A 377 -12.74 -5.78 -39.98
CA VAL A 377 -12.09 -6.66 -39.01
C VAL A 377 -10.99 -7.44 -39.72
N SER A 378 -9.81 -7.51 -39.09
CA SER A 378 -8.61 -8.16 -39.63
C SER A 378 -8.20 -9.35 -38.75
N PRO A 379 -7.71 -10.46 -39.33
CA PRO A 379 -7.32 -11.66 -38.59
C PRO A 379 -5.95 -11.52 -37.89
N VAL A 380 -5.24 -10.41 -38.14
CA VAL A 380 -3.87 -10.24 -37.68
C VAL A 380 -3.89 -9.87 -36.21
N GLU A 381 -3.35 -10.75 -35.37
CA GLU A 381 -3.30 -10.61 -33.91
C GLU A 381 -2.75 -9.25 -33.45
N SER A 382 -1.75 -8.72 -34.16
CA SER A 382 -1.21 -7.38 -33.84
C SER A 382 -2.23 -6.26 -34.06
N HIS A 383 -3.15 -6.39 -35.02
CA HIS A 383 -4.26 -5.44 -35.23
C HIS A 383 -5.32 -5.55 -34.14
N LEU A 384 -5.57 -6.75 -33.60
CA LEU A 384 -6.62 -7.00 -32.62
C LEU A 384 -6.32 -6.39 -31.24
N GLY A 385 -5.04 -6.17 -30.89
CA GLY A 385 -4.63 -5.62 -29.59
C GLY A 385 -3.96 -4.24 -29.64
N ALA A 386 -4.04 -3.53 -30.77
CA ALA A 386 -3.34 -2.25 -30.92
C ALA A 386 -3.87 -1.17 -29.94
N ASN A 387 -2.96 -0.37 -29.37
CA ASN A 387 -3.36 0.74 -28.48
C ASN A 387 -3.85 1.96 -29.27
N MET A 388 -3.35 2.13 -30.48
CA MET A 388 -3.61 3.25 -31.39
C MET A 388 -3.38 2.79 -32.84
N LEU A 389 -3.84 3.57 -33.81
CA LEU A 389 -3.78 3.18 -35.23
C LEU A 389 -2.34 3.19 -35.77
N PHE A 390 -1.54 4.16 -35.35
CA PHE A 390 -0.13 4.25 -35.68
C PHE A 390 0.67 4.74 -34.48
N PRO A 391 1.95 4.34 -34.35
CA PRO A 391 2.80 4.64 -33.20
C PRO A 391 2.83 6.12 -32.82
N SER A 392 2.79 6.43 -31.52
CA SER A 392 3.15 7.77 -31.02
C SER A 392 4.66 7.91 -30.85
N ARG A 393 5.13 9.15 -30.80
CA ARG A 393 6.55 9.43 -30.54
C ARG A 393 7.00 8.87 -29.18
N ASP A 394 6.18 9.03 -28.14
CA ASP A 394 6.51 8.49 -26.82
C ASP A 394 6.46 6.95 -26.80
N GLU A 395 5.54 6.30 -27.52
CA GLU A 395 5.52 4.82 -27.59
C GLU A 395 6.78 4.27 -28.28
N GLN A 396 7.28 4.95 -29.31
CA GLN A 396 8.56 4.62 -29.94
C GLN A 396 9.76 4.87 -29.02
N GLU A 397 9.79 6.02 -28.33
CA GLU A 397 10.90 6.39 -27.43
C GLU A 397 10.91 5.55 -26.14
N ARG A 398 9.74 5.19 -25.59
CA ARG A 398 9.59 4.39 -24.36
C ARG A 398 10.17 3.00 -24.51
N LEU A 399 10.17 2.43 -25.71
CA LEU A 399 10.87 1.17 -25.99
C LEU A 399 12.36 1.26 -25.65
N PHE A 400 12.96 2.44 -25.73
CA PHE A 400 14.37 2.70 -25.41
C PHE A 400 14.55 3.42 -24.06
N ARG A 401 13.62 3.28 -23.10
CA ARG A 401 13.79 3.74 -21.70
C ARG A 401 13.85 2.55 -20.72
N GLY A 402 14.76 2.63 -19.75
CA GLY A 402 14.91 1.70 -18.63
C GLY A 402 13.81 1.87 -17.58
N MET A 403 13.71 0.94 -16.61
CA MET A 403 12.74 1.03 -15.50
C MET A 403 13.03 2.20 -14.55
N ASP A 404 14.27 2.65 -14.53
CA ASP A 404 14.81 3.82 -13.84
C ASP A 404 14.65 5.13 -14.65
N GLY A 405 14.18 5.05 -15.90
CA GLY A 405 14.04 6.18 -16.81
C GLY A 405 15.29 6.49 -17.65
N GLU A 406 16.39 5.74 -17.49
CA GLU A 406 17.60 5.96 -18.30
C GLU A 406 17.37 5.57 -19.78
N GLN A 407 18.00 6.30 -20.70
CA GLN A 407 17.89 6.01 -22.14
C GLN A 407 18.78 4.83 -22.53
N ILE A 408 18.18 3.79 -23.12
CA ILE A 408 18.87 2.61 -23.65
C ILE A 408 19.56 3.01 -24.95
N LYS A 409 20.88 3.15 -24.90
CA LYS A 409 21.72 3.48 -26.07
C LYS A 409 22.20 2.22 -26.78
N PHE A 410 22.80 2.41 -27.95
CA PHE A 410 23.43 1.32 -28.71
C PHE A 410 24.44 0.53 -27.86
N GLN A 411 25.24 1.19 -27.02
CA GLN A 411 26.20 0.54 -26.13
C GLN A 411 25.56 -0.31 -25.02
N ASN A 412 24.24 -0.46 -24.96
CA ASN A 412 23.58 -1.30 -23.97
C ASN A 412 23.19 -2.65 -24.58
N VAL A 413 23.45 -3.72 -23.85
CA VAL A 413 23.12 -5.10 -24.22
C VAL A 413 21.61 -5.29 -24.51
N ALA A 414 20.74 -4.53 -23.83
CA ALA A 414 19.30 -4.55 -24.05
C ALA A 414 18.84 -3.92 -25.39
N TYR A 415 19.71 -3.18 -26.08
CA TYR A 415 19.36 -2.43 -27.29
C TYR A 415 18.80 -3.31 -28.41
N SER A 416 19.40 -4.49 -28.65
CA SER A 416 18.96 -5.40 -29.72
C SER A 416 17.53 -5.89 -29.54
N ASP A 417 17.10 -6.13 -28.29
CA ASP A 417 15.75 -6.58 -27.98
C ASP A 417 14.74 -5.44 -28.15
N ARG A 418 15.12 -4.22 -27.73
CA ARG A 418 14.30 -3.02 -27.94
C ARG A 418 14.19 -2.66 -29.42
N LEU A 419 15.25 -2.84 -30.20
CA LEU A 419 15.22 -2.68 -31.66
C LEU A 419 14.28 -3.68 -32.32
N LYS A 420 14.33 -4.97 -31.93
CA LYS A 420 13.37 -5.99 -32.40
C LYS A 420 11.93 -5.61 -32.08
N ALA A 421 11.67 -5.08 -30.88
CA ALA A 421 10.34 -4.60 -30.50
C ALA A 421 9.90 -3.40 -31.37
N HIS A 422 10.81 -2.47 -31.64
CA HIS A 422 10.57 -1.33 -32.54
C HIS A 422 10.31 -1.77 -34.00
N GLU A 423 11.07 -2.73 -34.52
CA GLU A 423 10.85 -3.31 -35.86
C GLU A 423 9.50 -4.02 -35.96
N ARG A 424 9.09 -4.76 -34.92
CA ARG A 424 7.78 -5.40 -34.84
C ARG A 424 6.64 -4.37 -34.86
N MET A 425 6.83 -3.24 -34.18
CA MET A 425 5.89 -2.11 -34.19
C MET A 425 5.81 -1.43 -35.57
N ALA A 426 6.95 -1.21 -36.24
CA ALA A 426 6.98 -0.66 -37.60
C ALA A 426 6.33 -1.62 -38.61
N LEU A 427 6.57 -2.93 -38.48
CA LEU A 427 5.95 -3.97 -39.31
C LEU A 427 4.43 -3.98 -39.16
N HIS A 428 3.92 -3.79 -37.94
CA HIS A 428 2.49 -3.68 -37.67
C HIS A 428 1.84 -2.53 -38.44
N TYR A 429 2.41 -1.32 -38.37
CA TYR A 429 1.90 -0.16 -39.11
C TYR A 429 1.99 -0.36 -40.64
N LYS A 430 3.08 -0.95 -41.13
CA LYS A 430 3.23 -1.28 -42.55
C LYS A 430 2.16 -2.26 -43.03
N ARG A 431 1.83 -3.28 -42.22
CA ARG A 431 0.76 -4.25 -42.50
C ARG A 431 -0.61 -3.58 -42.58
N PHE A 432 -0.89 -2.62 -41.70
CA PHE A 432 -2.09 -1.80 -41.78
C PHE A 432 -2.19 -1.04 -43.12
N LEU A 433 -1.13 -0.33 -43.54
CA LEU A 433 -1.13 0.40 -44.82
C LEU A 433 -1.31 -0.53 -46.04
N ILE A 434 -0.68 -1.71 -46.01
CA ILE A 434 -0.83 -2.73 -47.07
C ILE A 434 -2.28 -3.22 -47.15
N MET A 435 -2.92 -3.44 -46.01
CA MET A 435 -4.34 -3.81 -45.95
C MET A 435 -5.23 -2.69 -46.51
N CYS A 436 -5.00 -1.43 -46.14
CA CYS A 436 -5.72 -0.28 -46.71
C CYS A 436 -5.54 -0.19 -48.24
N CYS A 437 -4.30 -0.33 -48.72
CA CYS A 437 -4.01 -0.36 -50.16
C CYS A 437 -4.78 -1.47 -50.89
N GLY A 438 -4.79 -2.68 -50.32
CA GLY A 438 -5.56 -3.79 -50.88
C GLY A 438 -7.07 -3.54 -50.89
N LEU A 439 -7.61 -2.97 -49.82
CA LEU A 439 -9.03 -2.63 -49.71
C LEU A 439 -9.44 -1.53 -50.70
N ASP A 440 -8.60 -0.54 -50.92
CA ASP A 440 -8.83 0.50 -51.91
C ASP A 440 -8.85 -0.08 -53.34
N HIS A 441 -7.85 -0.88 -53.69
CA HIS A 441 -7.73 -1.44 -55.04
C HIS A 441 -8.85 -2.44 -55.39
N ARG A 442 -9.33 -3.22 -54.41
CA ARG A 442 -10.36 -4.25 -54.66
C ARG A 442 -11.78 -3.75 -54.49
N GLU A 443 -12.03 -2.98 -53.43
CA GLU A 443 -13.37 -2.64 -52.95
C GLU A 443 -13.66 -1.13 -53.07
N GLN A 444 -12.66 -0.31 -53.39
CA GLN A 444 -12.76 1.15 -53.51
C GLN A 444 -13.41 1.82 -52.28
N LEU A 445 -13.09 1.34 -51.08
CA LEU A 445 -13.71 1.78 -49.82
C LEU A 445 -13.48 3.26 -49.48
N PHE A 446 -12.45 3.89 -50.06
CA PHE A 446 -12.11 5.29 -49.77
C PHE A 446 -12.58 6.27 -50.85
N GLY A 447 -13.33 5.83 -51.86
CA GLY A 447 -13.74 6.69 -52.98
C GLY A 447 -12.56 7.13 -53.85
N ASP A 448 -12.79 8.11 -54.74
CA ASP A 448 -11.74 8.60 -55.67
C ASP A 448 -11.01 9.82 -55.07
N PHE A 449 -9.83 9.64 -54.48
CA PHE A 449 -9.04 10.73 -53.85
C PHE A 449 -7.64 10.95 -54.46
N TYR A 450 -7.26 10.14 -55.44
CA TYR A 450 -5.98 10.21 -56.16
C TYR A 450 -6.12 9.60 -57.57
N ASP A 451 -5.13 9.83 -58.43
CA ASP A 451 -5.04 9.17 -59.74
C ASP A 451 -4.63 7.70 -59.57
N ARG A 452 -5.48 6.77 -59.98
CA ARG A 452 -5.28 5.32 -59.81
C ARG A 452 -3.99 4.77 -60.42
N SER A 453 -3.40 5.46 -61.39
CA SER A 453 -2.07 5.08 -61.91
C SER A 453 -0.97 5.11 -60.82
N LEU A 454 -1.20 5.84 -59.73
CA LEU A 454 -0.29 5.95 -58.58
C LEU A 454 -0.56 4.92 -57.48
N GLY A 455 -1.54 4.02 -57.62
CA GLY A 455 -1.99 3.11 -56.54
C GLY A 455 -0.91 2.17 -56.00
N LEU A 456 0.07 1.77 -56.82
CA LEU A 456 1.22 0.97 -56.35
C LEU A 456 2.14 1.72 -55.38
N ASN A 457 2.04 3.05 -55.34
CA ASN A 457 2.83 3.90 -54.45
C ASN A 457 2.12 4.20 -53.11
N PHE A 458 0.96 3.61 -52.83
CA PHE A 458 0.15 3.89 -51.63
C PHE A 458 0.95 3.83 -50.32
N VAL A 459 1.85 2.85 -50.18
CA VAL A 459 2.68 2.63 -48.98
C VAL A 459 3.93 3.52 -48.95
N SER A 460 4.20 4.29 -50.02
CA SER A 460 5.33 5.21 -50.08
C SER A 460 5.05 6.50 -49.30
N MET A 461 6.09 7.08 -48.69
CA MET A 461 6.00 8.37 -47.98
C MET A 461 5.52 9.50 -48.89
N LYS A 462 6.04 9.57 -50.12
CA LYS A 462 5.69 10.63 -51.08
C LYS A 462 4.19 10.62 -51.42
N PHE A 463 3.58 9.44 -51.58
CA PHE A 463 2.15 9.33 -51.80
C PHE A 463 1.37 9.80 -50.57
N GLN A 464 1.77 9.33 -49.39
CA GLN A 464 1.13 9.67 -48.12
C GLN A 464 1.16 11.17 -47.84
N GLU A 465 2.27 11.85 -48.08
CA GLU A 465 2.40 13.31 -47.91
C GLU A 465 1.48 14.12 -48.84
N GLN A 466 1.15 13.58 -50.02
CA GLN A 466 0.35 14.27 -51.03
C GLN A 466 -1.15 14.01 -50.91
N HIS A 467 -1.55 12.79 -50.53
CA HIS A 467 -2.94 12.33 -50.59
C HIS A 467 -3.52 11.93 -49.23
N CYS A 468 -2.70 11.85 -48.18
CA CYS A 468 -3.14 11.44 -46.84
C CYS A 468 -2.88 12.54 -45.80
N ARG A 469 -3.65 12.53 -44.72
CA ARG A 469 -3.47 13.39 -43.55
C ARG A 469 -3.42 12.55 -42.29
N PHE A 470 -2.39 12.71 -41.48
CA PHE A 470 -2.26 12.03 -40.19
C PHE A 470 -2.59 12.98 -39.05
N ILE A 471 -3.56 12.61 -38.21
CA ILE A 471 -3.94 13.35 -37.01
C ILE A 471 -3.32 12.66 -35.80
N HIS A 472 -2.41 13.34 -35.12
CA HIS A 472 -1.68 12.85 -33.93
C HIS A 472 -2.39 13.25 -32.63
N ASP A 473 -3.65 12.86 -32.48
CA ASP A 473 -4.50 13.24 -31.34
C ASP A 473 -4.19 12.46 -30.04
N ALA A 474 -3.46 11.35 -30.13
CA ALA A 474 -3.03 10.61 -28.94
C ALA A 474 -1.80 11.24 -28.25
N ASP A 475 -0.86 11.84 -29.01
CA ASP A 475 0.34 12.49 -28.46
C ASP A 475 0.34 14.03 -28.58
N GLY A 476 -0.64 14.60 -29.28
CA GLY A 476 -0.83 16.04 -29.44
C GLY A 476 0.14 16.71 -30.41
N THR A 477 0.97 15.95 -31.13
CA THR A 477 1.98 16.49 -32.04
C THR A 477 1.31 17.25 -33.20
N GLY A 478 1.72 18.50 -33.43
CA GLY A 478 1.18 19.31 -34.53
C GLY A 478 -0.28 19.77 -34.31
N MET A 479 -0.88 19.50 -33.15
CA MET A 479 -2.16 20.08 -32.76
C MET A 479 -1.97 21.46 -32.12
N LEU A 480 -2.94 22.36 -32.30
CA LEU A 480 -2.98 23.61 -31.56
C LEU A 480 -3.17 23.31 -30.07
N SER A 481 -2.45 24.03 -29.21
CA SER A 481 -2.63 23.91 -27.76
C SER A 481 -4.08 24.22 -27.40
N ASN A 482 -4.80 23.28 -26.77
CA ASN A 482 -6.18 23.50 -26.34
C ASN A 482 -6.18 24.47 -25.14
N PRO A 483 -6.63 25.74 -25.30
CA PRO A 483 -6.64 26.71 -24.20
C PRO A 483 -7.61 26.30 -23.09
N GLU A 484 -8.64 25.51 -23.40
CA GLU A 484 -9.64 25.05 -22.44
C GLU A 484 -9.06 24.05 -21.43
N ASN A 485 -8.08 23.23 -21.83
CA ASN A 485 -7.39 22.32 -20.91
C ASN A 485 -6.56 23.05 -19.84
N LYS A 486 -6.28 24.36 -20.02
CA LYS A 486 -5.69 25.21 -18.97
C LYS A 486 -6.73 25.93 -18.13
N LYS A 487 -7.97 26.04 -18.63
CA LYS A 487 -9.09 26.73 -17.97
C LYS A 487 -9.81 25.81 -16.97
N TYR A 488 -9.95 24.53 -17.30
CA TYR A 488 -10.63 23.54 -16.45
C TYR A 488 -9.61 22.56 -15.83
N PRO A 489 -9.73 22.24 -14.52
CA PRO A 489 -8.87 21.25 -13.87
C PRO A 489 -9.18 19.82 -14.35
N SER A 490 -8.40 18.84 -13.90
CA SER A 490 -8.75 17.43 -14.08
C SER A 490 -10.09 17.11 -13.41
N LEU A 491 -10.77 16.02 -13.81
CA LEU A 491 -12.04 15.62 -13.17
C LEU A 491 -11.90 15.45 -11.65
N ALA A 492 -10.81 14.83 -11.20
CA ALA A 492 -10.52 14.71 -9.77
C ALA A 492 -10.35 16.08 -9.11
N GLY A 493 -9.57 16.98 -9.72
CA GLY A 493 -9.39 18.35 -9.22
C GLY A 493 -10.68 19.16 -9.23
N PHE A 494 -11.58 18.93 -10.20
CA PHE A 494 -12.91 19.53 -10.24
C PHE A 494 -13.82 19.02 -9.13
N ILE A 495 -13.84 17.71 -8.88
CA ILE A 495 -14.61 17.10 -7.80
C ILE A 495 -14.11 17.62 -6.45
N GLU A 496 -12.79 17.67 -6.27
CA GLU A 496 -12.16 18.22 -5.06
C GLU A 496 -12.51 19.69 -4.86
N TRP A 497 -12.39 20.50 -5.91
CA TRP A 497 -12.83 21.90 -5.91
C TRP A 497 -14.32 22.05 -5.60
N ALA A 498 -15.19 21.25 -6.23
CA ALA A 498 -16.63 21.33 -5.96
C ALA A 498 -16.94 20.95 -4.51
N ASN A 499 -16.37 19.85 -4.02
CA ASN A 499 -16.59 19.35 -2.66
C ASN A 499 -15.91 20.21 -1.59
N SER A 500 -14.90 21.01 -1.93
CA SER A 500 -14.35 22.02 -1.00
C SER A 500 -15.38 23.11 -0.63
N HIS A 501 -16.52 23.16 -1.34
CA HIS A 501 -17.64 24.04 -1.05
C HIS A 501 -18.73 23.43 -0.16
N LEU A 502 -18.55 22.18 0.29
CA LEU A 502 -19.50 21.48 1.14
C LEU A 502 -19.61 22.14 2.53
N ARG A 503 -20.85 22.35 3.01
CA ARG A 503 -21.16 22.93 4.32
C ARG A 503 -22.59 22.60 4.75
N SER A 504 -22.96 22.96 5.97
CA SER A 504 -24.36 22.92 6.41
C SER A 504 -25.23 23.80 5.49
N GLY A 505 -26.35 23.26 5.04
CA GLY A 505 -27.27 23.84 4.07
C GLY A 505 -26.88 23.64 2.60
N SER A 506 -25.73 23.04 2.30
CA SER A 506 -25.35 22.77 0.91
C SER A 506 -26.21 21.67 0.30
N ARG A 507 -26.49 21.83 -1.00
CA ARG A 507 -27.13 20.81 -1.81
C ARG A 507 -26.06 19.85 -2.30
N VAL A 508 -26.20 18.60 -1.90
CA VAL A 508 -25.22 17.55 -2.16
C VAL A 508 -25.92 16.47 -2.92
N MET A 509 -25.46 16.24 -4.15
CA MET A 509 -25.78 15.00 -4.83
C MET A 509 -25.12 13.85 -4.08
N CYS A 510 -25.90 12.90 -3.57
CA CYS A 510 -25.42 11.73 -2.83
C CYS A 510 -25.79 10.43 -3.55
N GLN A 511 -24.82 9.53 -3.73
CA GLN A 511 -25.06 8.16 -4.16
C GLN A 511 -24.92 7.24 -2.96
N TRP A 512 -26.04 6.65 -2.52
CA TRP A 512 -26.10 6.07 -1.19
C TRP A 512 -25.31 4.78 -1.05
N HIS A 513 -25.35 3.87 -2.03
CA HIS A 513 -24.62 2.60 -1.94
C HIS A 513 -23.09 2.75 -2.01
N SER A 514 -22.61 3.89 -2.51
CA SER A 514 -21.18 4.24 -2.57
C SER A 514 -20.75 5.10 -1.37
N LEU A 515 -21.66 5.91 -0.81
CA LEU A 515 -21.39 6.78 0.35
C LEU A 515 -21.60 6.08 1.70
N ALA A 516 -22.60 5.20 1.82
CA ALA A 516 -23.01 4.58 3.08
C ALA A 516 -22.19 3.30 3.38
N ASN A 517 -21.55 3.30 4.54
CA ASN A 517 -20.81 2.17 5.11
C ASN A 517 -20.99 2.18 6.66
N PRO A 518 -20.43 1.21 7.41
CA PRO A 518 -20.60 1.16 8.87
C PRO A 518 -20.10 2.42 9.61
N GLU A 519 -19.10 3.13 9.09
CA GLU A 519 -18.55 4.36 9.68
C GLU A 519 -19.40 5.59 9.35
N THR A 520 -19.81 5.74 8.09
CA THR A 520 -20.58 6.90 7.62
C THR A 520 -22.07 6.78 7.96
N ALA A 521 -22.63 5.57 7.95
CA ALA A 521 -24.05 5.30 8.11
C ALA A 521 -24.33 4.04 8.95
N PRO A 522 -23.96 4.02 10.25
CA PRO A 522 -24.20 2.86 11.13
C PRO A 522 -25.69 2.51 11.29
N GLY A 523 -26.60 3.44 11.00
CA GLY A 523 -28.04 3.20 10.98
C GLY A 523 -28.56 2.48 9.72
N ALA A 524 -27.73 2.33 8.69
CA ALA A 524 -28.06 1.70 7.41
C ALA A 524 -27.14 0.49 7.10
N ALA A 525 -25.88 0.50 7.51
CA ALA A 525 -24.91 -0.55 7.23
C ALA A 525 -24.33 -1.18 8.51
N LYS A 526 -24.00 -2.48 8.45
CA LYS A 526 -23.32 -3.23 9.53
C LYS A 526 -22.18 -4.06 8.98
N GLU A 527 -21.08 -4.12 9.72
CA GLU A 527 -20.01 -5.07 9.43
C GLU A 527 -20.50 -6.51 9.53
N ASN A 528 -19.95 -7.38 8.68
CA ASN A 528 -20.21 -8.80 8.74
C ASN A 528 -19.23 -9.44 9.74
N ASP A 529 -19.70 -10.35 10.60
CA ASP A 529 -18.90 -10.99 11.66
C ASP A 529 -17.77 -11.92 11.14
N ASP A 530 -17.65 -12.12 9.82
CA ASP A 530 -16.65 -12.99 9.20
C ASP A 530 -15.26 -12.33 9.15
N ARG A 531 -14.37 -12.80 10.02
CA ARG A 531 -13.04 -12.24 10.35
C ARG A 531 -11.97 -12.26 9.24
N SER A 532 -12.31 -12.40 7.96
CA SER A 532 -11.28 -12.57 6.92
C SER A 532 -11.20 -11.48 5.86
N TYR A 533 -12.25 -10.70 5.58
CA TYR A 533 -12.18 -9.57 4.64
C TYR A 533 -13.23 -8.54 5.03
N GLY A 534 -12.84 -7.25 5.18
CA GLY A 534 -13.66 -6.13 5.68
C GLY A 534 -14.92 -5.83 4.87
N SER A 535 -15.91 -6.74 4.92
CA SER A 535 -17.17 -6.67 4.20
C SER A 535 -18.31 -6.23 5.12
N PHE A 536 -19.30 -5.55 4.56
CA PHE A 536 -20.47 -5.07 5.28
C PHE A 536 -21.75 -5.34 4.49
N SER A 537 -22.89 -5.31 5.18
CA SER A 537 -24.22 -5.48 4.59
C SER A 537 -25.14 -4.31 4.93
N PHE A 538 -26.03 -3.96 4.00
CA PHE A 538 -27.07 -2.97 4.25
C PHE A 538 -28.25 -3.62 4.98
N THR A 539 -28.71 -2.97 6.04
CA THR A 539 -29.85 -3.40 6.88
C THR A 539 -31.16 -2.71 6.51
N VAL A 540 -31.13 -1.88 5.46
CA VAL A 540 -32.19 -1.05 4.92
C VAL A 540 -32.07 -0.99 3.40
N ASP A 541 -33.16 -0.69 2.71
CA ASP A 541 -33.21 -0.45 1.28
C ASP A 541 -33.29 1.07 1.02
N PHE A 542 -32.39 1.63 0.21
CA PHE A 542 -32.48 3.04 -0.19
C PHE A 542 -33.66 3.23 -1.16
N LYS A 543 -34.43 4.31 -0.99
CA LYS A 543 -35.62 4.57 -1.83
C LYS A 543 -35.24 4.88 -3.28
N ASP A 544 -34.21 5.71 -3.42
CA ASP A 544 -33.57 6.04 -4.69
C ASP A 544 -32.09 5.70 -4.52
N ASP A 545 -31.39 5.21 -5.54
CA ASP A 545 -29.93 4.98 -5.46
C ASP A 545 -29.16 6.30 -5.29
N ARG A 546 -29.77 7.38 -5.79
CA ARG A 546 -29.19 8.71 -5.87
C ARG A 546 -30.26 9.78 -5.70
N ASN A 547 -29.99 10.76 -4.84
CA ASN A 547 -30.75 12.02 -4.81
C ASN A 547 -29.92 13.19 -4.29
N VAL A 548 -30.41 14.40 -4.56
CA VAL A 548 -29.89 15.61 -3.91
C VAL A 548 -30.42 15.66 -2.48
N ALA A 549 -29.51 15.80 -1.52
CA ALA A 549 -29.80 15.96 -0.11
C ALA A 549 -29.19 17.27 0.41
N VAL A 550 -29.71 17.75 1.54
CA VAL A 550 -29.17 18.94 2.20
C VAL A 550 -28.24 18.50 3.32
N ALA A 551 -27.01 18.98 3.30
CA ALA A 551 -26.04 18.76 4.38
C ALA A 551 -26.41 19.57 5.63
N PHE A 552 -26.11 19.04 6.82
CA PHE A 552 -26.32 19.72 8.10
C PHE A 552 -25.30 19.23 9.13
N ILE A 553 -25.04 20.03 10.16
CA ILE A 553 -24.12 19.63 11.24
C ILE A 553 -24.87 18.82 12.29
N LYS A 554 -24.27 17.68 12.67
CA LYS A 554 -24.70 16.86 13.81
C LYS A 554 -23.45 16.31 14.48
N ASP A 555 -23.38 16.42 15.81
CA ASP A 555 -22.24 15.93 16.61
C ASP A 555 -20.89 16.50 16.12
N GLY A 556 -20.89 17.77 15.70
CA GLY A 556 -19.70 18.47 15.17
C GLY A 556 -19.32 18.15 13.72
N LEU A 557 -19.98 17.17 13.07
CA LEU A 557 -19.62 16.68 11.74
C LEU A 557 -20.73 16.96 10.71
N LEU A 558 -20.36 17.09 9.43
CA LEU A 558 -21.31 17.20 8.32
C LEU A 558 -22.01 15.88 8.02
N ASN A 559 -23.34 15.94 8.00
CA ASN A 559 -24.24 14.82 7.78
C ASN A 559 -25.29 15.16 6.71
N VAL A 560 -25.81 14.15 6.02
CA VAL A 560 -26.99 14.23 5.14
C VAL A 560 -28.03 13.19 5.55
N LYS A 561 -29.29 13.41 5.16
CA LYS A 561 -30.39 12.48 5.42
C LYS A 561 -30.67 11.63 4.18
N ALA A 562 -30.41 10.33 4.27
CA ALA A 562 -30.72 9.35 3.25
C ALA A 562 -32.14 8.79 3.46
N PRO A 563 -33.05 8.87 2.46
CA PRO A 563 -34.37 8.26 2.54
C PRO A 563 -34.28 6.75 2.35
N VAL A 564 -34.73 5.98 3.34
CA VAL A 564 -34.67 4.52 3.35
C VAL A 564 -36.02 3.89 3.65
N SER A 565 -36.18 2.65 3.23
CA SER A 565 -37.26 1.77 3.66
C SER A 565 -36.67 0.54 4.36
N LYS A 566 -37.34 0.06 5.41
CA LYS A 566 -36.93 -1.14 6.13
C LYS A 566 -38.11 -2.09 6.25
N THR A 567 -37.94 -3.27 5.68
CA THR A 567 -38.93 -4.36 5.77
C THR A 567 -38.58 -5.27 6.94
N SER A 568 -39.44 -5.30 7.94
CA SER A 568 -39.26 -6.18 9.12
C SER A 568 -40.27 -7.32 9.08
N TYR A 569 -39.79 -8.55 9.28
CA TYR A 569 -40.64 -9.73 9.35
C TYR A 569 -41.02 -10.05 10.79
N SER A 570 -42.31 -10.20 11.06
CA SER A 570 -42.82 -10.67 12.35
C SER A 570 -43.68 -11.91 12.17
N ASN A 571 -43.36 -12.98 12.88
CA ASN A 571 -44.15 -14.22 12.91
C ASN A 571 -45.62 -14.01 13.35
N LYS A 572 -45.98 -12.87 13.95
CA LYS A 572 -47.35 -12.56 14.42
C LYS A 572 -48.10 -11.50 13.59
N ARG A 573 -47.41 -10.68 12.80
CA ARG A 573 -48.02 -9.52 12.10
C ARG A 573 -47.72 -9.47 10.59
N GLY A 574 -47.01 -10.46 10.05
CA GLY A 574 -46.56 -10.44 8.65
C GLY A 574 -45.40 -9.47 8.43
N SER A 575 -45.15 -9.13 7.17
CA SER A 575 -44.12 -8.18 6.76
C SER A 575 -44.62 -6.74 6.93
N VAL A 576 -43.85 -5.89 7.61
CA VAL A 576 -44.16 -4.46 7.76
C VAL A 576 -42.98 -3.64 7.24
N THR A 577 -43.23 -2.84 6.20
CA THR A 577 -42.26 -1.88 5.65
C THR A 577 -42.46 -0.52 6.30
N ARG A 578 -41.37 0.11 6.76
CA ARG A 578 -41.36 1.45 7.34
C ARG A 578 -40.39 2.35 6.60
N ASP A 579 -40.84 3.56 6.30
CA ASP A 579 -40.03 4.57 5.64
C ASP A 579 -39.52 5.60 6.66
N TYR A 580 -38.23 5.90 6.62
CA TYR A 580 -37.61 6.90 7.47
C TYR A 580 -36.30 7.42 6.88
N ASN A 581 -35.67 8.39 7.53
CA ASN A 581 -34.38 8.94 7.10
C ASN A 581 -33.26 8.47 8.02
N VAL A 582 -32.14 8.01 7.44
CA VAL A 582 -30.90 7.68 8.16
C VAL A 582 -29.92 8.84 8.00
N ASN A 583 -29.18 9.17 9.06
CA ASN A 583 -28.09 10.15 8.97
C ASN A 583 -26.85 9.47 8.40
N VAL A 584 -26.24 10.10 7.40
CA VAL A 584 -25.00 9.66 6.75
C VAL A 584 -23.96 10.77 6.94
N CYS A 585 -22.87 10.48 7.63
CA CYS A 585 -21.78 11.40 7.91
C CYS A 585 -20.78 11.41 6.75
N ILE A 586 -20.70 12.55 6.04
CA ILE A 586 -19.87 12.68 4.83
C ILE A 586 -18.38 12.81 5.21
N GLU A 587 -18.07 13.46 6.33
CA GLU A 587 -16.68 13.67 6.78
C GLU A 587 -15.97 12.37 7.18
N LYS A 588 -16.73 11.35 7.60
CA LYS A 588 -16.19 10.01 7.90
C LYS A 588 -15.96 9.16 6.65
N TYR A 589 -16.27 9.68 5.46
CA TYR A 589 -16.07 8.94 4.23
C TYR A 589 -14.57 8.79 3.94
N ASN A 590 -14.06 7.57 4.11
CA ASN A 590 -12.73 7.17 3.72
C ASN A 590 -12.80 6.17 2.54
N LYS A 591 -11.93 6.37 1.53
CA LYS A 591 -11.84 5.50 0.34
C LYS A 591 -11.42 4.06 0.67
N GLN A 592 -10.90 3.79 1.86
CA GLN A 592 -10.40 2.47 2.28
C GLN A 592 -11.43 1.33 2.16
N TRP A 593 -12.74 1.61 2.20
CA TRP A 593 -13.75 0.56 2.25
C TRP A 593 -14.12 -0.07 0.90
N LYS A 594 -13.75 0.53 -0.23
CA LYS A 594 -13.96 -0.04 -1.59
C LYS A 594 -12.95 0.56 -2.57
N GLU A 595 -11.77 -0.05 -2.73
CA GLU A 595 -10.84 0.34 -3.81
C GLU A 595 -11.42 0.10 -5.22
N ASP A 596 -12.44 -0.77 -5.34
CA ASP A 596 -13.04 -1.17 -6.63
C ASP A 596 -14.28 -0.34 -7.04
N ASP A 597 -14.85 0.52 -6.17
CA ASP A 597 -16.03 1.32 -6.53
C ASP A 597 -15.61 2.67 -7.13
N ALA A 598 -15.41 2.70 -8.45
CA ALA A 598 -15.04 3.89 -9.22
C ALA A 598 -16.15 4.97 -9.30
N ARG A 599 -17.27 4.80 -8.58
CA ARG A 599 -18.40 5.72 -8.62
C ARG A 599 -18.19 6.92 -7.70
N LEU A 600 -18.74 8.07 -8.09
CA LEU A 600 -18.67 9.31 -7.32
C LEU A 600 -19.67 9.26 -6.14
N PRO A 601 -19.23 9.14 -4.88
CA PRO A 601 -20.12 8.97 -3.73
C PRO A 601 -20.96 10.24 -3.47
N TYR A 602 -20.38 11.42 -3.68
CA TYR A 602 -21.08 12.69 -3.52
C TYR A 602 -20.45 13.84 -4.31
N LEU A 603 -21.27 14.83 -4.65
CA LEU A 603 -20.85 16.08 -5.30
C LEU A 603 -21.64 17.28 -4.73
N CYS A 604 -20.94 18.29 -4.22
CA CYS A 604 -21.56 19.56 -3.84
C CYS A 604 -21.97 20.35 -5.09
N LEU A 605 -23.24 20.76 -5.16
CA LEU A 605 -23.83 21.43 -6.32
C LEU A 605 -23.86 22.96 -6.21
N ASP A 606 -23.37 23.53 -5.12
CA ASP A 606 -23.52 24.97 -4.86
C ASP A 606 -22.58 25.85 -5.71
N ALA A 607 -21.38 25.37 -6.01
CA ALA A 607 -20.43 26.06 -6.90
C ALA A 607 -20.47 25.53 -8.34
N VAL A 608 -21.13 24.39 -8.57
CA VAL A 608 -21.17 23.72 -9.86
C VAL A 608 -22.25 24.34 -10.75
N THR A 609 -21.92 24.58 -12.01
CA THR A 609 -22.89 25.03 -13.03
C THR A 609 -23.11 23.94 -14.07
N ALA A 610 -24.17 24.08 -14.88
CA ALA A 610 -24.46 23.13 -15.95
C ALA A 610 -23.32 23.09 -16.99
N GLU A 611 -22.72 24.24 -17.30
CA GLU A 611 -21.63 24.38 -18.27
C GLU A 611 -20.37 23.66 -17.80
N HIS A 612 -20.08 23.67 -16.49
CA HIS A 612 -18.98 22.89 -15.93
C HIS A 612 -19.16 21.40 -16.20
N LEU A 613 -20.35 20.87 -15.92
CA LEU A 613 -20.66 19.45 -16.10
C LEU A 613 -20.61 19.04 -17.58
N GLU A 614 -21.10 19.89 -18.48
CA GLU A 614 -21.07 19.64 -19.92
C GLU A 614 -19.66 19.56 -20.48
N HIS A 615 -18.75 20.42 -20.04
CA HIS A 615 -17.35 20.31 -20.44
C HIS A 615 -16.78 18.91 -20.17
N TYR A 616 -17.04 18.34 -18.98
CA TYR A 616 -16.57 16.99 -18.63
C TYR A 616 -17.31 15.86 -19.37
N ILE A 617 -18.56 16.07 -19.81
CA ILE A 617 -19.28 15.14 -20.69
C ILE A 617 -18.59 15.09 -22.07
N TYR A 618 -18.27 16.26 -22.63
CA TYR A 618 -17.70 16.38 -23.99
C TYR A 618 -16.17 16.24 -24.05
N SER A 619 -15.47 16.18 -22.91
CA SER A 619 -14.01 15.99 -22.88
C SER A 619 -13.62 14.51 -23.00
N ARG A 620 -12.99 14.12 -24.12
CA ARG A 620 -12.44 12.77 -24.34
C ARG A 620 -11.38 12.36 -23.33
N ALA A 621 -10.60 13.32 -22.82
CA ALA A 621 -9.50 13.07 -21.90
C ALA A 621 -9.95 12.44 -20.57
N VAL A 622 -11.24 12.54 -20.25
CA VAL A 622 -11.82 12.19 -18.95
C VAL A 622 -12.66 10.89 -19.02
N ARG A 623 -12.89 10.32 -20.21
CA ARG A 623 -13.87 9.24 -20.46
C ARG A 623 -13.49 7.81 -20.07
N SER A 624 -12.41 7.60 -19.34
CA SER A 624 -12.00 6.24 -18.94
C SER A 624 -13.04 5.51 -18.06
N ASP A 625 -13.82 6.24 -17.25
CA ASP A 625 -14.88 5.71 -16.37
C ASP A 625 -16.27 6.33 -16.66
N HIS A 626 -16.53 6.59 -17.93
CA HIS A 626 -17.60 7.45 -18.45
C HIS A 626 -19.04 7.03 -18.15
N THR A 627 -19.37 5.74 -18.13
CA THR A 627 -20.78 5.30 -18.15
C THR A 627 -21.56 5.84 -16.95
N TYR A 628 -20.95 5.75 -15.76
CA TYR A 628 -21.54 6.26 -14.54
C TYR A 628 -21.55 7.79 -14.49
N TYR A 629 -20.39 8.44 -14.66
CA TYR A 629 -20.32 9.89 -14.43
C TYR A 629 -20.97 10.71 -15.55
N ILE A 630 -20.99 10.25 -16.82
CA ILE A 630 -21.70 10.96 -17.89
C ILE A 630 -23.20 10.96 -17.63
N ALA A 631 -23.79 9.81 -17.30
CA ALA A 631 -25.21 9.72 -16.96
C ALA A 631 -25.54 10.59 -15.74
N LEU A 632 -24.67 10.59 -14.73
CA LEU A 632 -24.78 11.48 -13.57
C LEU A 632 -24.75 12.96 -13.99
N PHE A 633 -23.74 13.38 -14.73
CA PHE A 633 -23.52 14.78 -15.10
C PHE A 633 -24.62 15.30 -16.02
N LYS A 634 -25.15 14.49 -16.94
CA LYS A 634 -26.34 14.86 -17.73
C LYS A 634 -27.54 15.15 -16.82
N SER A 635 -27.81 14.26 -15.86
CA SER A 635 -28.93 14.43 -14.94
C SER A 635 -28.78 15.65 -14.04
N LEU A 636 -27.56 15.93 -13.56
CA LEU A 636 -27.26 17.07 -12.72
C LEU A 636 -27.27 18.38 -13.51
N ALA A 637 -26.75 18.39 -14.74
CA ALA A 637 -26.80 19.57 -15.61
C ALA A 637 -28.26 19.94 -15.93
N LYS A 638 -29.13 18.94 -16.17
CA LYS A 638 -30.57 19.15 -16.32
C LYS A 638 -31.20 19.73 -15.05
N TYR A 639 -30.93 19.13 -13.89
CA TYR A 639 -31.42 19.62 -12.59
C TYR A 639 -31.02 21.07 -12.32
N LEU A 640 -29.75 21.43 -12.55
CA LEU A 640 -29.23 22.79 -12.34
C LEU A 640 -29.88 23.81 -13.29
N ARG A 641 -30.18 23.42 -14.53
CA ARG A 641 -30.88 24.28 -15.51
C ARG A 641 -32.32 24.55 -15.12
N GLU A 642 -33.05 23.49 -14.77
CA GLU A 642 -34.45 23.59 -14.33
C GLU A 642 -34.55 24.47 -13.09
N GLU A 643 -33.62 24.32 -12.14
CA GLU A 643 -33.54 25.19 -10.98
C GLU A 643 -33.24 26.64 -11.37
N ARG A 644 -32.19 26.90 -12.17
CA ARG A 644 -31.83 28.26 -12.60
C ARG A 644 -32.99 28.96 -13.32
N GLN A 645 -33.72 28.22 -14.16
CA GLN A 645 -34.91 28.72 -14.84
C GLN A 645 -36.03 29.07 -13.85
N SER A 646 -36.25 28.24 -12.82
CA SER A 646 -37.24 28.51 -11.77
C SER A 646 -36.90 29.75 -10.92
N GLU A 647 -35.61 30.02 -10.70
CA GLU A 647 -35.12 31.14 -9.90
C GLU A 647 -34.96 32.46 -10.65
N GLN A 648 -35.08 32.45 -11.97
CA GLN A 648 -34.74 33.60 -12.81
C GLN A 648 -35.46 34.87 -12.37
N LYS A 649 -36.77 34.78 -12.07
CA LYS A 649 -37.56 35.92 -11.60
C LYS A 649 -37.02 36.54 -10.31
N SER A 650 -36.64 35.71 -9.35
CA SER A 650 -36.07 36.17 -8.06
C SER A 650 -34.71 36.81 -8.26
N ARG A 651 -33.89 36.26 -9.17
CA ARG A 651 -32.56 36.78 -9.50
C ARG A 651 -32.64 38.12 -10.24
N ASP A 652 -33.61 38.28 -11.14
CA ASP A 652 -33.86 39.56 -11.82
C ASP A 652 -34.24 40.66 -10.83
N LEU A 653 -35.01 40.34 -9.78
CA LEU A 653 -35.35 41.28 -8.70
C LEU A 653 -34.11 41.68 -7.87
N LEU A 654 -33.21 40.74 -7.57
CA LEU A 654 -31.94 41.05 -6.90
C LEU A 654 -31.06 41.95 -7.74
N LYS A 655 -30.97 41.67 -9.04
CA LYS A 655 -30.23 42.50 -9.99
C LYS A 655 -30.82 43.91 -10.07
N ALA A 656 -32.14 44.02 -10.14
CA ALA A 656 -32.82 45.32 -10.09
C ALA A 656 -32.54 46.08 -8.79
N ALA A 657 -32.49 45.39 -7.64
CA ALA A 657 -32.17 46.01 -6.36
C ALA A 657 -30.73 46.56 -6.30
N LEU A 658 -29.75 45.84 -6.87
CA LEU A 658 -28.36 46.34 -7.01
C LEU A 658 -28.30 47.61 -7.86
N VAL A 659 -29.00 47.62 -9.00
CA VAL A 659 -29.05 48.77 -9.93
C VAL A 659 -29.72 49.98 -9.27
N VAL A 660 -30.89 49.80 -8.66
CA VAL A 660 -31.64 50.88 -7.98
C VAL A 660 -30.85 51.42 -6.79
N GLY A 661 -30.24 50.53 -6.01
CA GLY A 661 -29.42 50.91 -4.86
C GLY A 661 -28.05 51.50 -5.22
N ARG A 662 -27.63 51.43 -6.49
CA ARG A 662 -26.28 51.81 -6.97
C ARG A 662 -25.18 51.15 -6.14
N VAL A 663 -25.36 49.86 -5.84
CA VAL A 663 -24.46 49.08 -4.98
C VAL A 663 -23.56 48.19 -5.85
N GLY A 664 -22.25 48.30 -5.67
CA GLY A 664 -21.26 47.48 -6.38
C GLY A 664 -21.04 47.90 -7.84
N ASN A 665 -20.26 47.10 -8.57
CA ASN A 665 -19.94 47.29 -9.99
C ASN A 665 -20.89 46.47 -10.87
N GLU A 666 -21.29 47.01 -12.02
CA GLU A 666 -22.20 46.33 -12.97
C GLU A 666 -21.62 45.00 -13.50
N ALA A 667 -20.31 44.95 -13.72
CA ALA A 667 -19.64 43.74 -14.22
C ALA A 667 -19.70 42.54 -13.25
N ASP A 668 -19.87 42.80 -11.95
CA ASP A 668 -19.77 41.79 -10.90
C ASP A 668 -21.13 41.36 -10.33
N GLN A 669 -22.24 41.97 -10.82
CA GLN A 669 -23.58 41.78 -10.24
C GLN A 669 -24.02 40.32 -10.18
N ASP A 670 -23.83 39.56 -11.26
CA ASP A 670 -24.27 38.16 -11.32
C ASP A 670 -23.48 37.30 -10.32
N THR A 671 -22.16 37.55 -10.18
CA THR A 671 -21.31 36.88 -9.18
C THR A 671 -21.69 37.25 -7.75
N VAL A 672 -22.02 38.52 -7.48
CA VAL A 672 -22.51 38.98 -6.18
C VAL A 672 -23.82 38.29 -5.81
N ILE A 673 -24.75 38.19 -6.77
CA ILE A 673 -26.03 37.50 -6.58
C ILE A 673 -25.79 36.02 -6.28
N ASP A 674 -24.93 35.34 -7.04
CA ASP A 674 -24.61 33.93 -6.81
C ASP A 674 -24.03 33.69 -5.40
N LYS A 675 -23.04 34.50 -4.98
CA LYS A 675 -22.47 34.43 -3.62
C LYS A 675 -23.50 34.70 -2.54
N THR A 676 -24.40 35.65 -2.76
CA THR A 676 -25.48 36.00 -1.82
C THR A 676 -26.47 34.86 -1.67
N VAL A 677 -26.94 34.28 -2.77
CA VAL A 677 -27.87 33.14 -2.78
C VAL A 677 -27.22 31.93 -2.10
N MET A 678 -25.94 31.66 -2.39
CA MET A 678 -25.17 30.63 -1.72
C MET A 678 -25.10 30.87 -0.20
N ALA A 679 -24.73 32.08 0.26
CA ALA A 679 -24.65 32.40 1.68
C ALA A 679 -26.01 32.26 2.39
N TRP A 680 -27.09 32.72 1.75
CA TRP A 680 -28.44 32.63 2.29
C TRP A 680 -28.93 31.17 2.41
N ARG A 681 -28.69 30.33 1.38
CA ARG A 681 -29.06 28.90 1.43
C ARG A 681 -28.34 28.15 2.55
N ALA A 682 -27.09 28.49 2.86
CA ALA A 682 -26.37 27.90 3.98
C ALA A 682 -27.03 28.22 5.34
N ALA A 683 -27.50 29.46 5.54
CA ALA A 683 -28.25 29.83 6.74
C ALA A 683 -29.63 29.14 6.83
N ASN A 684 -30.27 28.90 5.67
CA ASN A 684 -31.65 28.43 5.59
C ASN A 684 -31.77 26.97 5.13
N ARG A 685 -30.77 26.13 5.41
CA ARG A 685 -30.79 24.68 5.14
C ARG A 685 -31.20 24.33 3.69
N GLY A 686 -30.63 25.04 2.72
CA GLY A 686 -30.83 24.75 1.29
C GLY A 686 -32.23 25.09 0.76
N ALA A 687 -33.01 25.92 1.46
CA ALA A 687 -34.35 26.31 1.02
C ALA A 687 -34.37 26.92 -0.40
N PRO A 688 -35.46 26.76 -1.17
CA PRO A 688 -35.63 27.42 -2.46
C PRO A 688 -35.60 28.94 -2.34
N LEU A 689 -34.96 29.64 -3.29
CA LEU A 689 -34.86 31.10 -3.26
C LEU A 689 -36.23 31.79 -3.28
N ALA A 690 -37.26 31.14 -3.82
CA ALA A 690 -38.63 31.66 -3.80
C ALA A 690 -39.19 31.88 -2.38
N GLU A 691 -38.77 31.07 -1.39
CA GLU A 691 -39.20 31.22 0.00
C GLU A 691 -38.62 32.49 0.63
N ALA A 692 -37.38 32.86 0.25
CA ALA A 692 -36.76 34.12 0.68
C ALA A 692 -37.58 35.34 0.24
N MET A 693 -38.19 35.26 -0.94
CA MET A 693 -38.99 36.35 -1.53
C MET A 693 -40.38 36.47 -0.90
N ALA A 694 -40.90 35.38 -0.32
CA ALA A 694 -42.22 35.34 0.29
C ALA A 694 -42.24 35.93 1.70
N ASP A 695 -41.11 35.87 2.42
CA ASP A 695 -40.95 36.41 3.76
C ASP A 695 -40.17 37.73 3.75
N LYS A 696 -40.78 38.79 4.30
CA LYS A 696 -40.18 40.14 4.31
C LYS A 696 -38.85 40.19 5.09
N ALA A 697 -38.74 39.51 6.22
CA ALA A 697 -37.52 39.52 7.03
C ALA A 697 -36.38 38.77 6.34
N GLN A 698 -36.69 37.66 5.66
CA GLN A 698 -35.72 36.91 4.85
C GLN A 698 -35.25 37.71 3.64
N TRP A 699 -36.16 38.42 2.96
CA TRP A 699 -35.81 39.33 1.87
C TRP A 699 -34.88 40.46 2.33
N GLU A 700 -35.19 41.12 3.45
CA GLU A 700 -34.34 42.17 4.02
C GLU A 700 -32.97 41.64 4.44
N ASN A 701 -32.90 40.43 5.01
CA ASN A 701 -31.64 39.77 5.33
C ASN A 701 -30.79 39.54 4.07
N LEU A 702 -31.40 39.00 3.02
CA LEU A 702 -30.73 38.68 1.77
C LEU A 702 -30.18 39.94 1.10
N LEU A 703 -30.94 41.05 1.09
CA LEU A 703 -30.44 42.36 0.64
C LEU A 703 -29.28 42.88 1.51
N GLY A 704 -29.35 42.68 2.83
CA GLY A 704 -28.28 43.06 3.76
C GLY A 704 -26.98 42.29 3.51
N VAL A 705 -27.06 40.98 3.27
CA VAL A 705 -25.91 40.15 2.88
C VAL A 705 -25.35 40.63 1.53
N MET A 706 -26.23 40.87 0.56
CA MET A 706 -25.85 41.33 -0.78
C MET A 706 -25.08 42.66 -0.73
N ASP A 707 -25.57 43.62 0.05
CA ASP A 707 -24.94 44.94 0.22
C ASP A 707 -23.58 44.85 0.94
N MET A 708 -23.44 43.97 1.93
CA MET A 708 -22.17 43.72 2.61
C MET A 708 -21.13 43.12 1.67
N ILE A 709 -21.52 42.17 0.81
CA ILE A 709 -20.65 41.53 -0.19
C ILE A 709 -20.29 42.51 -1.31
N ALA A 710 -21.26 43.28 -1.80
CA ALA A 710 -21.11 44.15 -2.95
C ALA A 710 -20.37 45.46 -2.67
N CYS A 711 -20.47 46.00 -1.44
CA CYS A 711 -19.91 47.32 -1.14
C CYS A 711 -19.53 47.56 0.33
N ARG A 712 -20.48 47.46 1.28
CA ARG A 712 -20.25 47.96 2.65
C ARG A 712 -19.14 47.23 3.40
N GLY A 713 -18.93 45.94 3.13
CA GLY A 713 -17.85 45.17 3.72
C GLY A 713 -16.47 45.76 3.42
N MET A 714 -16.20 46.08 2.16
CA MET A 714 -14.93 46.69 1.73
C MET A 714 -14.76 48.11 2.29
N ASN A 715 -15.83 48.89 2.38
CA ASN A 715 -15.77 50.25 2.91
C ASN A 715 -15.37 50.32 4.40
N MET A 716 -15.59 49.23 5.15
CA MET A 716 -15.19 49.13 6.56
C MET A 716 -13.72 48.71 6.74
N LEU A 717 -13.01 48.33 5.67
CA LEU A 717 -11.63 47.84 5.74
C LEU A 717 -10.66 48.77 6.50
N PRO A 718 -10.68 50.11 6.31
CA PRO A 718 -9.78 51.00 7.06
C PRO A 718 -9.99 50.93 8.59
N GLN A 719 -11.24 50.88 9.04
CA GLN A 719 -11.57 50.81 10.47
C GLN A 719 -11.15 49.46 11.09
N ILE A 720 -11.21 48.40 10.30
CA ILE A 720 -10.78 47.06 10.71
C ILE A 720 -9.25 46.99 10.83
N VAL A 721 -8.53 47.62 9.90
CA VAL A 721 -7.07 47.75 9.97
C VAL A 721 -6.66 48.53 11.23
N ASP A 722 -7.34 49.63 11.53
CA ASP A 722 -7.08 50.39 12.75
C ASP A 722 -7.40 49.59 14.03
N PHE A 723 -8.50 48.83 14.04
CA PHE A 723 -8.83 47.92 15.14
C PHE A 723 -7.74 46.84 15.35
N ALA A 724 -7.30 46.18 14.27
CA ALA A 724 -6.23 45.18 14.33
C ALA A 724 -4.92 45.76 14.90
N ARG A 725 -4.59 47.01 14.52
CA ARG A 725 -3.43 47.74 15.06
C ARG A 725 -3.58 48.01 16.56
N ILE A 726 -4.76 48.38 17.04
CA ILE A 726 -5.03 48.65 18.47
C ILE A 726 -4.84 47.40 19.32
N ILE A 727 -5.33 46.25 18.84
CA ILE A 727 -5.18 44.97 19.56
C ILE A 727 -3.82 44.30 19.33
N LYS A 728 -2.93 44.92 18.54
CA LYS A 728 -1.59 44.41 18.18
C LYS A 728 -1.61 42.99 17.58
N ALA A 729 -2.65 42.68 16.80
CA ALA A 729 -2.78 41.39 16.13
C ALA A 729 -2.62 41.55 14.61
N ALA A 730 -2.04 40.54 13.96
CA ALA A 730 -1.90 40.52 12.51
C ALA A 730 -3.22 40.08 11.86
N PRO A 731 -3.88 40.90 11.02
CA PRO A 731 -5.09 40.50 10.32
C PRO A 731 -4.77 39.47 9.23
N LEU A 732 -5.61 38.45 9.11
CA LEU A 732 -5.44 37.35 8.15
C LEU A 732 -6.52 37.38 7.07
N ARG A 733 -7.80 37.47 7.46
CA ARG A 733 -8.91 37.42 6.51
C ARG A 733 -10.14 38.17 7.02
N LEU A 734 -10.74 38.97 6.15
CA LEU A 734 -12.01 39.66 6.38
C LEU A 734 -13.13 38.95 5.63
N ILE A 735 -14.22 38.66 6.34
CA ILE A 735 -15.35 37.90 5.80
C ILE A 735 -16.71 38.53 6.12
N VAL A 736 -17.73 38.17 5.32
CA VAL A 736 -19.16 38.25 5.70
C VAL A 736 -19.62 36.85 6.07
N ASN A 737 -20.18 36.67 7.27
CA ASN A 737 -20.79 35.39 7.65
C ASN A 737 -22.20 35.22 7.04
N THR A 738 -22.79 34.03 7.18
CA THR A 738 -24.13 33.72 6.64
C THR A 738 -25.25 34.61 7.17
N ASN A 739 -25.05 35.30 8.29
CA ASN A 739 -26.02 36.22 8.90
C ASN A 739 -25.79 37.68 8.47
N GLY A 740 -24.93 37.93 7.48
CA GLY A 740 -24.61 39.28 7.00
C GLY A 740 -23.73 40.10 7.95
N LYS A 741 -23.12 39.48 8.97
CA LYS A 741 -22.20 40.18 9.88
C LYS A 741 -20.76 40.06 9.42
N LEU A 742 -20.00 41.11 9.70
CA LEU A 742 -18.58 41.18 9.41
C LEU A 742 -17.76 40.43 10.47
N SER A 743 -16.79 39.63 10.05
CA SER A 743 -15.85 38.98 10.98
C SER A 743 -14.42 39.10 10.48
N LEU A 744 -13.46 39.24 11.40
CA LEU A 744 -12.03 39.27 11.10
C LEU A 744 -11.34 38.06 11.73
N TYR A 745 -10.53 37.39 10.93
CA TYR A 745 -9.53 36.43 11.38
C TYR A 745 -8.22 37.15 11.69
N VAL A 746 -7.63 36.89 12.84
CA VAL A 746 -6.33 37.42 13.25
C VAL A 746 -5.42 36.30 13.76
N ALA A 747 -4.12 36.45 13.53
CA ALA A 747 -3.13 35.53 14.08
C ALA A 747 -3.06 35.66 15.62
N PRO A 748 -2.83 34.56 16.34
CA PRO A 748 -2.57 34.61 17.77
C PRO A 748 -1.28 35.38 18.07
N THR A 749 -1.22 36.03 19.23
CA THR A 749 0.02 36.56 19.78
C THR A 749 0.88 35.45 20.39
N ASP A 750 2.19 35.68 20.57
CA ASP A 750 3.10 34.66 21.10
C ASP A 750 2.70 34.10 22.47
N GLY A 751 2.07 34.93 23.32
CA GLY A 751 1.58 34.50 24.63
C GLY A 751 0.24 33.74 24.61
N GLU A 752 -0.48 33.77 23.49
CA GLU A 752 -1.75 33.03 23.31
C GLU A 752 -1.53 31.67 22.64
N ARG A 753 -0.33 31.42 22.11
CA ARG A 753 0.02 30.16 21.47
C ARG A 753 0.24 29.07 22.52
N ASP A 754 -0.21 27.87 22.17
CA ASP A 754 0.03 26.65 22.94
C ASP A 754 0.73 25.63 22.06
N ASP A 755 2.05 25.67 22.09
CA ASP A 755 2.96 24.83 21.32
C ASP A 755 3.53 23.66 22.17
N ARG A 756 2.92 23.30 23.32
CA ARG A 756 3.48 22.33 24.29
C ARG A 756 3.71 20.90 23.77
N ILE A 757 2.86 20.42 22.85
CA ILE A 757 2.91 19.04 22.30
C ILE A 757 2.88 18.98 20.77
N GLU A 758 2.26 19.95 20.14
CA GLU A 758 2.14 20.13 18.68
C GLU A 758 2.09 21.64 18.40
N PRO A 759 2.49 22.08 17.19
CA PRO A 759 2.39 23.48 16.80
C PRO A 759 0.96 24.03 16.93
N HIS A 760 0.83 25.27 17.36
CA HIS A 760 -0.45 25.96 17.46
C HIS A 760 -0.97 26.32 16.06
N ILE A 761 -2.19 25.87 15.75
CA ILE A 761 -2.80 26.05 14.43
C ILE A 761 -4.08 26.90 14.43
N TRP A 762 -4.58 27.26 15.63
CA TRP A 762 -5.82 28.02 15.75
C TRP A 762 -5.58 29.52 15.60
N VAL A 763 -6.55 30.20 15.02
CA VAL A 763 -6.57 31.65 14.85
C VAL A 763 -7.78 32.22 15.56
N GLN A 764 -7.74 33.51 15.92
CA GLN A 764 -8.89 34.16 16.55
C GLN A 764 -9.84 34.67 15.47
N ARG A 765 -11.12 34.30 15.58
CA ARG A 765 -12.21 34.90 14.82
C ARG A 765 -12.95 35.90 15.69
N ILE A 766 -12.97 37.15 15.26
CA ILE A 766 -13.63 38.27 15.93
C ILE A 766 -14.86 38.67 15.11
N ASN A 767 -16.04 38.55 15.70
CA ASN A 767 -17.30 38.96 15.07
C ASN A 767 -17.64 40.40 15.46
N PHE A 768 -17.99 41.25 14.49
CA PHE A 768 -18.33 42.65 14.72
C PHE A 768 -19.84 42.89 14.66
N ASN A 769 -20.29 43.86 15.46
CA ASN A 769 -21.56 44.55 15.27
C ASN A 769 -21.29 45.94 14.69
N LEU A 770 -21.98 46.28 13.60
CA LEU A 770 -21.89 47.61 12.99
C LEU A 770 -22.68 48.63 13.81
N THR A 771 -22.08 49.78 14.07
CA THR A 771 -22.68 50.93 14.75
C THR A 771 -22.73 52.12 13.81
N LYS A 772 -23.48 53.18 14.18
CA LYS A 772 -23.54 54.42 13.37
C LYS A 772 -22.18 55.09 13.17
N THR A 773 -21.21 54.83 14.06
CA THR A 773 -19.89 55.49 14.10
C THR A 773 -18.73 54.57 13.74
N GLY A 774 -18.98 53.29 13.43
CA GLY A 774 -17.93 52.31 13.07
C GLY A 774 -18.23 50.90 13.58
N ILE A 775 -17.18 50.15 13.93
CA ILE A 775 -17.29 48.74 14.35
C ILE A 775 -17.18 48.57 15.88
N LYS A 776 -17.86 47.57 16.43
CA LYS A 776 -17.71 47.12 17.83
C LYS A 776 -17.54 45.61 17.89
N GLU A 777 -16.57 45.11 18.65
CA GLU A 777 -16.40 43.68 18.93
C GLU A 777 -17.65 43.12 19.63
N GLY A 778 -18.22 42.07 19.07
CA GLY A 778 -19.38 41.36 19.60
C GLY A 778 -18.99 40.06 20.31
N SER A 779 -18.17 39.23 19.68
CA SER A 779 -17.64 37.99 20.26
C SER A 779 -16.32 37.59 19.62
N ARG A 780 -15.58 36.72 20.31
CA ARG A 780 -14.30 36.17 19.89
C ARG A 780 -14.24 34.69 20.20
N SER A 781 -13.65 33.90 19.30
CA SER A 781 -13.51 32.44 19.45
C SER A 781 -12.28 31.92 18.70
N TRP A 782 -11.73 30.80 19.16
CA TRP A 782 -10.66 30.07 18.48
C TRP A 782 -11.22 29.18 17.38
N VAL A 783 -10.62 29.24 16.19
CA VAL A 783 -11.06 28.47 15.02
C VAL A 783 -9.87 28.14 14.12
N LYS A 784 -9.98 27.09 13.29
CA LYS A 784 -8.99 26.80 12.24
C LYS A 784 -9.26 27.70 11.02
N LEU A 785 -8.20 28.16 10.35
CA LEU A 785 -8.33 28.93 9.11
C LEU A 785 -8.38 27.98 7.91
N ASN A 786 -9.56 27.73 7.37
CA ASN A 786 -9.71 26.90 6.17
C ASN A 786 -9.29 27.70 4.93
N ALA A 787 -8.63 27.07 3.94
CA ALA A 787 -8.30 27.75 2.69
C ALA A 787 -9.52 28.38 2.02
N SER A 788 -10.63 27.63 1.98
CA SER A 788 -11.97 28.12 1.62
C SER A 788 -12.96 27.73 2.72
N ASN A 789 -13.59 28.71 3.37
CA ASN A 789 -14.72 28.47 4.26
C ASN A 789 -15.99 29.01 3.60
N VAL A 790 -16.85 28.11 3.14
CA VAL A 790 -17.95 28.54 2.26
C VAL A 790 -19.14 29.08 3.06
N ALA A 791 -19.18 28.93 4.39
CA ALA A 791 -20.11 29.69 5.24
C ALA A 791 -19.77 31.20 5.34
N GLU A 792 -18.70 31.60 4.67
CA GLU A 792 -18.08 32.91 4.81
C GLU A 792 -17.77 33.43 3.41
N THR A 793 -18.21 34.64 3.11
CA THR A 793 -17.80 35.31 1.87
C THR A 793 -16.56 36.12 2.19
N THR A 794 -15.39 35.68 1.71
CA THR A 794 -14.15 36.45 1.81
C THR A 794 -14.30 37.75 1.03
N ILE A 795 -14.11 38.86 1.75
CA ILE A 795 -14.12 40.21 1.20
C ILE A 795 -12.70 40.66 0.89
N PHE A 796 -11.78 40.38 1.81
CA PHE A 796 -10.37 40.74 1.70
C PHE A 796 -9.51 39.70 2.43
N GLU A 797 -8.34 39.37 1.87
CA GLU A 797 -7.40 38.42 2.45
C GLU A 797 -5.98 38.99 2.39
N TRP A 798 -5.26 38.87 3.51
CA TRP A 798 -3.87 39.30 3.63
C TRP A 798 -2.91 38.14 3.30
N PRO A 799 -1.71 38.42 2.76
CA PRO A 799 -0.72 37.38 2.42
C PRO A 799 -0.36 36.46 3.59
N GLU A 800 -0.35 36.99 4.81
CA GLU A 800 -0.04 36.28 6.05
C GLU A 800 -1.02 35.13 6.33
N ALA A 801 -2.24 35.16 5.75
CA ALA A 801 -3.20 34.07 5.86
C ALA A 801 -2.67 32.73 5.36
N GLU A 802 -1.78 32.73 4.37
CA GLU A 802 -1.30 31.51 3.72
C GLU A 802 -0.58 30.58 4.70
N ALA A 803 0.16 31.14 5.65
CA ALA A 803 0.87 30.38 6.69
C ALA A 803 -0.06 29.62 7.65
N TRP A 804 -1.34 30.00 7.71
CA TRP A 804 -2.34 29.46 8.63
C TRP A 804 -3.37 28.55 7.97
N LYS A 805 -3.37 28.45 6.63
CA LYS A 805 -4.35 27.65 5.89
C LYS A 805 -4.05 26.16 5.94
N ASN A 806 -5.10 25.34 6.04
CA ASN A 806 -5.05 23.88 5.92
C ASN A 806 -4.09 23.18 6.90
N LEU A 807 -3.83 23.82 8.04
CA LEU A 807 -3.08 23.20 9.13
C LEU A 807 -3.96 22.17 9.84
N ASN A 808 -3.40 20.98 10.06
CA ASN A 808 -4.06 19.88 10.77
C ASN A 808 -3.45 19.73 12.17
N ALA A 809 -4.29 19.34 13.12
CA ALA A 809 -3.93 19.06 14.51
C ALA A 809 -4.67 17.82 14.96
N ALA A 810 -4.12 17.12 15.95
CA ALA A 810 -4.78 15.95 16.52
C ALA A 810 -6.04 16.34 17.30
N PHE A 811 -6.03 17.50 17.97
CA PHE A 811 -7.20 18.00 18.68
C PHE A 811 -8.22 18.64 17.71
N GLY A 812 -9.50 18.41 18.00
CA GLY A 812 -10.61 18.97 17.24
C GLY A 812 -10.75 20.49 17.47
N SER A 813 -10.58 20.94 18.71
CA SER A 813 -10.67 22.36 19.10
C SER A 813 -9.57 22.80 20.06
N TYR A 814 -9.39 24.13 20.17
CA TYR A 814 -8.45 24.70 21.13
C TYR A 814 -8.92 24.47 22.56
N GLU A 815 -10.23 24.56 22.79
CA GLU A 815 -10.87 24.32 24.09
C GLU A 815 -10.67 22.87 24.55
N GLU A 816 -10.90 21.89 23.67
CA GLU A 816 -10.62 20.46 23.94
C GLU A 816 -9.16 20.24 24.34
N LYS A 817 -8.21 20.89 23.61
CA LYS A 817 -6.80 20.86 23.98
C LYS A 817 -6.60 21.41 25.40
N GLN A 818 -7.10 22.61 25.71
CA GLN A 818 -6.93 23.19 27.03
C GLN A 818 -7.55 22.35 28.16
N GLU A 819 -8.72 21.77 27.92
CA GLU A 819 -9.40 20.89 28.88
C GLU A 819 -8.59 19.62 29.14
N ALA A 820 -8.03 19.00 28.10
CA ALA A 820 -7.18 17.82 28.24
C ALA A 820 -5.92 18.10 29.08
N PHE A 821 -5.21 19.19 28.79
CA PHE A 821 -4.03 19.58 29.58
C PHE A 821 -4.40 19.92 31.03
N SER A 822 -5.51 20.63 31.23
CA SER A 822 -5.98 20.99 32.58
C SER A 822 -6.39 19.77 33.40
N PHE A 823 -7.03 18.78 32.76
CA PHE A 823 -7.38 17.51 33.40
C PHE A 823 -6.13 16.78 33.90
N VAL A 824 -5.11 16.64 33.04
CA VAL A 824 -3.87 15.99 33.42
C VAL A 824 -3.17 16.75 34.56
N GLU A 825 -2.97 18.07 34.44
CA GLU A 825 -2.25 18.84 35.47
C GLU A 825 -2.96 18.82 36.83
N SER A 826 -4.29 18.89 36.84
CA SER A 826 -5.05 18.89 38.09
C SER A 826 -5.06 17.54 38.80
N ARG A 827 -4.74 16.44 38.10
CA ARG A 827 -4.88 15.06 38.60
C ARG A 827 -3.56 14.27 38.66
N ALA A 828 -2.51 14.71 37.98
CA ALA A 828 -1.21 14.05 38.00
C ALA A 828 -0.64 13.88 39.41
N GLY A 829 -0.89 14.86 40.29
CA GLY A 829 -0.50 14.78 41.71
C GLY A 829 -1.20 13.67 42.52
N ASP A 830 -2.30 13.08 42.04
CA ASP A 830 -2.96 11.94 42.70
C ASP A 830 -2.06 10.69 42.72
N LEU A 831 -1.01 10.64 41.91
CA LEU A 831 0.00 9.58 41.91
C LEU A 831 0.67 9.41 43.29
N HIS A 832 0.85 10.49 44.05
CA HIS A 832 1.37 10.45 45.41
C HIS A 832 0.51 9.66 46.41
N ARG A 833 -0.77 9.40 46.08
CA ARG A 833 -1.65 8.59 46.93
C ARG A 833 -1.25 7.12 46.97
N LEU A 834 -0.51 6.65 45.95
CA LEU A 834 0.04 5.30 45.90
C LEU A 834 1.35 5.16 46.69
N ASN A 835 1.88 6.24 47.26
CA ASN A 835 3.11 6.17 48.03
C ASN A 835 2.89 5.39 49.35
N PRO A 836 3.66 4.31 49.62
CA PRO A 836 3.54 3.53 50.86
C PRO A 836 3.72 4.38 52.13
N ALA A 837 4.51 5.45 52.08
CA ALA A 837 4.70 6.35 53.23
C ALA A 837 3.43 7.16 53.58
N ASN A 838 2.43 7.20 52.68
CA ASN A 838 1.23 8.01 52.81
C ASN A 838 -0.02 7.17 53.13
N GLN A 839 0.03 6.42 54.24
CA GLN A 839 -1.03 5.50 54.66
C GLN A 839 -2.42 6.14 54.77
N ARG A 840 -2.50 7.43 55.13
CA ARG A 840 -3.77 8.17 55.17
C ARG A 840 -4.42 8.28 53.78
N ARG A 841 -3.66 8.66 52.76
CA ARG A 841 -4.15 8.78 51.37
C ARG A 841 -4.45 7.41 50.75
N LEU A 842 -3.67 6.38 51.09
CA LEU A 842 -3.95 5.00 50.70
C LEU A 842 -5.28 4.50 51.27
N ALA A 843 -5.57 4.81 52.55
CA ALA A 843 -6.86 4.48 53.15
C ALA A 843 -8.02 5.22 52.45
N GLU A 844 -7.88 6.52 52.15
CA GLU A 844 -8.84 7.28 51.34
C GLU A 844 -9.07 6.61 49.97
N MET A 845 -8.00 6.24 49.26
CA MET A 845 -8.08 5.56 47.97
C MET A 845 -8.77 4.19 48.06
N SER A 846 -8.56 3.45 49.16
CA SER A 846 -9.28 2.18 49.40
C SER A 846 -10.79 2.40 49.51
N HIS A 847 -11.24 3.53 50.07
CA HIS A 847 -12.66 3.86 50.12
C HIS A 847 -13.22 4.23 48.75
N LEU A 848 -12.50 5.06 47.99
CA LEU A 848 -12.90 5.43 46.62
C LEU A 848 -12.98 4.21 45.69
N TRP A 849 -12.07 3.24 45.86
CA TRP A 849 -12.13 1.98 45.12
C TRP A 849 -13.38 1.17 45.47
N LYS A 850 -13.78 1.11 46.76
CA LYS A 850 -15.00 0.40 47.18
C LYS A 850 -16.25 1.04 46.56
N GLU A 851 -16.31 2.36 46.48
CA GLU A 851 -17.40 3.10 45.83
C GLU A 851 -17.48 2.75 44.33
N ALA A 852 -16.36 2.83 43.61
CA ALA A 852 -16.31 2.46 42.19
C ALA A 852 -16.67 0.97 41.95
N TYR A 853 -16.20 0.07 42.82
CA TYR A 853 -16.47 -1.36 42.72
C TYR A 853 -17.96 -1.68 42.98
N TYR A 854 -18.58 -0.98 43.92
CA TYR A 854 -20.01 -1.06 44.18
C TYR A 854 -20.82 -0.53 43.00
N GLU A 855 -20.49 0.65 42.47
CA GLU A 855 -21.15 1.23 41.29
C GLU A 855 -21.11 0.25 40.11
N MET A 856 -19.92 -0.28 39.80
CA MET A 856 -19.69 -1.19 38.68
C MET A 856 -20.50 -2.49 38.77
N ASN A 857 -20.63 -3.09 39.96
CA ASN A 857 -21.18 -4.45 40.11
C ASN A 857 -22.61 -4.49 40.68
N TYR A 858 -23.07 -3.41 41.31
CA TYR A 858 -24.41 -3.32 41.89
C TYR A 858 -25.35 -2.43 41.06
N VAL A 859 -24.85 -1.30 40.54
CA VAL A 859 -25.67 -0.31 39.84
C VAL A 859 -25.78 -0.63 38.34
N HIS A 860 -24.74 -1.22 37.74
CA HIS A 860 -24.72 -1.60 36.33
C HIS A 860 -24.95 -3.12 36.11
N GLU A 861 -25.62 -3.48 35.00
CA GLU A 861 -25.81 -4.89 34.61
C GLU A 861 -24.49 -5.49 34.07
N THR A 862 -23.84 -6.33 34.86
CA THR A 862 -22.54 -6.96 34.53
C THR A 862 -22.65 -8.33 33.82
N GLY A 863 -23.86 -8.75 33.44
CA GLY A 863 -24.07 -10.02 32.72
C GLY A 863 -23.71 -11.28 33.50
N GLY A 864 -23.62 -11.19 34.84
CA GLY A 864 -23.33 -12.33 35.73
C GLY A 864 -21.84 -12.58 36.01
N GLN A 865 -20.95 -11.68 35.57
CA GLN A 865 -19.52 -11.72 35.90
C GLN A 865 -19.14 -10.52 36.77
N VAL A 866 -18.41 -10.77 37.86
CA VAL A 866 -17.89 -9.71 38.73
C VAL A 866 -16.73 -9.01 38.02
N GLN A 867 -16.84 -7.70 37.84
CA GLN A 867 -15.85 -6.85 37.18
C GLN A 867 -15.06 -6.01 38.20
N VAL A 868 -13.87 -5.55 37.83
CA VAL A 868 -12.98 -4.77 38.71
C VAL A 868 -12.70 -3.40 38.06
N PRO A 869 -12.90 -2.28 38.78
CA PRO A 869 -12.61 -0.95 38.25
C PRO A 869 -11.14 -0.78 37.89
N ALA A 870 -10.88 -0.17 36.74
CA ALA A 870 -9.52 0.18 36.31
C ALA A 870 -9.04 1.42 37.06
N LEU A 871 -7.83 1.40 37.62
CA LEU A 871 -7.16 2.57 38.19
C LEU A 871 -6.49 3.37 37.07
N MET A 872 -6.84 4.64 36.93
CA MET A 872 -6.40 5.54 35.86
C MET A 872 -5.96 6.88 36.45
N ILE A 873 -4.66 7.02 36.76
CA ILE A 873 -4.08 8.30 37.19
C ILE A 873 -3.41 8.96 35.98
N PRO A 874 -3.91 10.10 35.48
CA PRO A 874 -3.38 10.72 34.27
C PRO A 874 -2.01 11.34 34.55
N ILE A 875 -1.04 11.09 33.68
CA ILE A 875 0.33 11.62 33.80
C ILE A 875 0.74 12.47 32.59
N GLY A 876 0.06 12.32 31.45
CA GLY A 876 0.48 12.98 30.22
C GLY A 876 -0.51 12.81 29.08
N ILE A 877 -0.08 13.27 27.90
CA ILE A 877 -0.81 13.16 26.63
C ILE A 877 0.11 12.59 25.57
N ARG A 878 -0.45 11.73 24.71
CA ARG A 878 0.21 11.18 23.53
C ARG A 878 -0.56 11.56 22.28
N ILE A 879 0.14 12.01 21.25
CA ILE A 879 -0.39 12.11 19.88
C ILE A 879 0.25 11.02 19.04
N GLU A 880 -0.53 10.34 18.21
CA GLU A 880 -0.07 9.39 17.20
C GLU A 880 -0.79 9.67 15.89
N GLY A 881 -0.07 10.23 14.90
CA GLY A 881 -0.67 10.64 13.64
C GLY A 881 -1.65 11.81 13.84
N SER A 882 -2.95 11.56 13.64
CA SER A 882 -4.03 12.54 13.84
C SER A 882 -4.88 12.26 15.07
N GLU A 883 -4.57 11.22 15.85
CA GLU A 883 -5.32 10.87 17.07
C GLU A 883 -4.51 11.23 18.31
N TRP A 884 -5.22 11.61 19.38
CA TRP A 884 -4.62 11.90 20.68
C TRP A 884 -5.27 11.09 21.79
N ASN A 885 -4.49 10.72 22.80
CA ASN A 885 -4.92 9.94 23.97
C ASN A 885 -4.28 10.47 25.26
N PHE A 886 -4.95 10.30 26.40
CA PHE A 886 -4.33 10.47 27.71
C PHE A 886 -3.36 9.33 27.97
N VAL A 887 -2.28 9.61 28.69
CA VAL A 887 -1.36 8.60 29.23
C VAL A 887 -1.62 8.48 30.73
N TYR A 888 -1.82 7.25 31.17
CA TYR A 888 -2.15 6.88 32.54
C TYR A 888 -1.07 6.00 33.16
N VAL A 889 -0.88 6.13 34.47
CA VAL A 889 -0.25 5.13 35.32
C VAL A 889 -1.34 4.48 36.17
N GLY A 890 -1.38 3.16 36.19
CA GLY A 890 -2.35 2.43 37.00
C GLY A 890 -2.45 0.96 36.66
N SER A 891 -3.64 0.39 36.88
CA SER A 891 -3.92 -1.04 36.72
C SER A 891 -5.32 -1.24 36.16
N ILE A 892 -5.46 -2.08 35.14
CA ILE A 892 -6.74 -2.33 34.48
C ILE A 892 -7.53 -3.45 35.15
N SER A 893 -6.84 -4.45 35.70
CA SER A 893 -7.50 -5.67 36.22
C SER A 893 -7.19 -6.00 37.68
N ARG A 894 -6.15 -5.39 38.29
CA ARG A 894 -5.75 -5.67 39.68
C ARG A 894 -5.50 -4.39 40.50
N SER A 895 -6.27 -3.34 40.24
CA SER A 895 -6.26 -2.09 41.01
C SER A 895 -6.39 -2.33 42.53
N VAL A 896 -7.25 -3.26 42.95
CA VAL A 896 -7.40 -3.67 44.36
C VAL A 896 -6.16 -4.32 44.95
N HIS A 897 -5.39 -5.09 44.17
CA HIS A 897 -4.17 -5.74 44.64
C HIS A 897 -3.08 -4.70 44.90
N CYS A 898 -3.01 -3.66 44.05
CA CYS A 898 -2.11 -2.52 44.24
C CYS A 898 -2.39 -1.83 45.59
N ILE A 899 -3.65 -1.51 45.86
CA ILE A 899 -4.05 -0.84 47.11
C ILE A 899 -3.81 -1.75 48.32
N TYR A 900 -4.25 -3.01 48.25
CA TYR A 900 -4.18 -3.96 49.35
C TYR A 900 -2.74 -4.23 49.82
N GLN A 901 -1.80 -4.35 48.88
CA GLN A 901 -0.39 -4.62 49.18
C GLN A 901 0.34 -3.42 49.82
N LEU A 902 -0.08 -2.20 49.48
CA LEU A 902 0.51 -0.97 49.99
C LEU A 902 -0.05 -0.54 51.36
N LEU A 903 -1.23 -1.04 51.74
CA LEU A 903 -1.81 -0.76 53.06
C LEU A 903 -1.01 -1.47 54.16
N GLU A 904 -0.87 -0.82 55.32
CA GLU A 904 -0.30 -1.43 56.53
C GLU A 904 -1.37 -1.77 57.58
N SER A 905 -2.48 -1.03 57.60
CA SER A 905 -3.58 -1.24 58.55
C SER A 905 -4.35 -2.52 58.26
N GLU A 906 -4.29 -3.48 59.18
CA GLU A 906 -5.05 -4.74 59.10
C GLU A 906 -6.56 -4.50 59.02
N SER A 907 -7.09 -3.50 59.74
CA SER A 907 -8.51 -3.15 59.66
C SER A 907 -8.92 -2.64 58.27
N ALA A 908 -8.06 -1.83 57.62
CA ALA A 908 -8.32 -1.34 56.27
C ALA A 908 -8.22 -2.46 55.23
N LYS A 909 -7.22 -3.35 55.38
CA LYS A 909 -7.06 -4.56 54.56
C LYS A 909 -8.26 -5.48 54.66
N SER A 910 -8.71 -5.81 55.88
CA SER A 910 -9.88 -6.66 56.09
C SER A 910 -11.12 -6.06 55.44
N GLY A 911 -11.40 -4.76 55.67
CA GLY A 911 -12.56 -4.11 55.06
C GLY A 911 -12.48 -3.99 53.53
N LEU A 912 -11.29 -3.92 52.94
CA LEU A 912 -11.10 -3.95 51.49
C LEU A 912 -11.30 -5.36 50.91
N ALA A 913 -10.75 -6.37 51.58
CA ALA A 913 -10.88 -7.77 51.19
C ALA A 913 -12.33 -8.28 51.29
N GLU A 914 -13.04 -7.89 52.35
CA GLU A 914 -14.48 -8.19 52.51
C GLU A 914 -15.30 -7.60 51.37
N MET A 915 -15.07 -6.32 51.03
CA MET A 915 -15.78 -5.69 49.90
C MET A 915 -15.46 -6.39 48.58
N TYR A 916 -14.18 -6.61 48.27
CA TYR A 916 -13.76 -7.30 47.04
C TYR A 916 -14.43 -8.67 46.88
N ALA A 917 -14.49 -9.45 47.96
CA ALA A 917 -15.05 -10.79 47.93
C ALA A 917 -16.59 -10.83 47.91
N SER A 918 -17.27 -9.74 48.27
CA SER A 918 -18.73 -9.69 48.51
C SER A 918 -19.61 -10.08 47.31
N PHE A 919 -19.20 -9.75 46.08
CA PHE A 919 -19.94 -10.07 44.86
C PHE A 919 -19.64 -11.47 44.30
N TYR A 920 -18.64 -12.17 44.84
CA TYR A 920 -18.26 -13.50 44.37
C TYR A 920 -19.00 -14.61 45.12
N LYS A 921 -19.42 -15.65 44.37
CA LYS A 921 -20.07 -16.86 44.93
C LYS A 921 -19.18 -17.61 45.95
N HIS A 922 -17.86 -17.54 45.80
CA HIS A 922 -16.88 -18.22 46.65
C HIS A 922 -15.84 -17.20 47.20
N PRO A 923 -16.16 -16.51 48.30
CA PRO A 923 -15.37 -15.37 48.78
C PRO A 923 -13.98 -15.74 49.32
N GLU A 924 -13.83 -16.90 49.98
CA GLU A 924 -12.58 -17.30 50.66
C GLU A 924 -11.39 -17.42 49.70
N GLY A 925 -11.61 -17.95 48.49
CA GLY A 925 -10.57 -18.08 47.47
C GLY A 925 -10.10 -16.73 46.92
N ARG A 926 -10.97 -15.71 46.92
CA ARG A 926 -10.66 -14.35 46.42
C ARG A 926 -9.93 -13.50 47.45
N ILE A 927 -10.24 -13.68 48.74
CA ILE A 927 -9.47 -13.04 49.82
C ILE A 927 -8.02 -13.56 49.82
N LYS A 928 -7.82 -14.87 49.62
CA LYS A 928 -6.48 -15.47 49.49
C LYS A 928 -5.73 -14.97 48.25
N GLU A 929 -6.43 -14.62 47.19
CA GLU A 929 -5.84 -14.09 45.95
C GLU A 929 -5.14 -12.74 46.18
N LEU A 930 -5.77 -11.84 46.95
CA LEU A 930 -5.23 -10.50 47.25
C LEU A 930 -3.85 -10.52 47.91
N SER A 931 -3.55 -11.54 48.72
CA SER A 931 -2.26 -11.69 49.40
C SER A 931 -1.23 -12.52 48.64
N THR A 932 -1.65 -13.24 47.59
CA THR A 932 -0.77 -14.20 46.88
C THR A 932 -0.40 -13.78 45.47
N LYS A 933 -1.25 -13.00 44.78
CA LYS A 933 -0.95 -12.48 43.44
C LYS A 933 -0.31 -11.10 43.51
N ALA A 934 0.75 -10.89 42.72
CA ALA A 934 1.40 -9.60 42.60
C ALA A 934 0.46 -8.54 41.98
N ALA A 935 0.54 -7.31 42.51
CA ALA A 935 -0.04 -6.12 41.89
C ALA A 935 0.56 -5.87 40.49
N ASP A 936 -0.23 -5.27 39.58
CA ASP A 936 0.16 -4.97 38.21
C ASP A 936 -0.01 -3.47 37.87
N MET A 937 1.02 -2.67 38.17
CA MET A 937 1.06 -1.28 37.71
C MET A 937 1.84 -1.14 36.40
N TRP A 938 1.29 -0.37 35.46
CA TRP A 938 1.91 -0.13 34.16
C TRP A 938 1.42 1.19 33.53
N MET A 939 2.02 1.56 32.39
CA MET A 939 1.71 2.77 31.64
C MET A 939 0.89 2.44 30.41
N PHE A 940 -0.26 3.07 30.26
CA PHE A 940 -1.17 2.84 29.14
C PHE A 940 -1.78 4.14 28.66
N SER A 941 -2.29 4.13 27.43
CA SER A 941 -3.00 5.24 26.83
C SER A 941 -4.47 4.89 26.57
N SER A 942 -5.35 5.85 26.82
CA SER A 942 -6.78 5.75 26.53
C SER A 942 -7.35 7.14 26.24
N LYS A 943 -8.40 7.21 25.42
CA LYS A 943 -9.17 8.44 25.17
C LYS A 943 -10.22 8.68 26.26
N GLU A 944 -10.53 7.64 27.05
CA GLU A 944 -11.52 7.71 28.11
C GLU A 944 -10.96 8.37 29.37
N MET A 945 -11.81 9.13 30.06
CA MET A 945 -11.56 9.65 31.41
C MET A 945 -12.17 8.70 32.45
N PRO A 946 -11.60 8.60 33.67
CA PRO A 946 -12.26 7.90 34.76
C PRO A 946 -13.61 8.54 35.11
N ASP A 947 -14.64 7.72 35.28
CA ASP A 947 -16.02 8.13 35.59
C ASP A 947 -16.28 8.23 37.10
N VAL A 948 -15.55 7.45 37.91
CA VAL A 948 -15.63 7.48 39.38
C VAL A 948 -14.27 7.82 39.97
N ASN A 949 -14.05 9.12 40.22
CA ASN A 949 -12.79 9.67 40.75
C ASN A 949 -11.57 9.37 39.86
N MET A 950 -10.74 8.40 40.25
CA MET A 950 -9.57 7.93 39.50
C MET A 950 -9.76 6.50 38.97
N PHE A 951 -10.99 5.99 39.07
CA PHE A 951 -11.36 4.66 38.63
C PHE A 951 -12.33 4.75 37.46
N SER A 952 -12.17 3.84 36.50
CA SER A 952 -13.15 3.61 35.44
C SER A 952 -14.00 2.39 35.77
N THR A 953 -15.33 2.55 35.72
CA THR A 953 -16.30 1.46 35.82
C THR A 953 -16.76 0.93 34.46
N ASN A 954 -16.20 1.45 33.37
CA ASN A 954 -16.44 0.94 32.02
C ASN A 954 -15.80 -0.45 31.85
N LYS A 955 -16.63 -1.47 31.65
CA LYS A 955 -16.19 -2.86 31.43
C LYS A 955 -15.51 -3.07 30.06
N ASP A 956 -15.84 -2.22 29.10
CA ASP A 956 -15.36 -2.28 27.72
C ASP A 956 -14.31 -1.17 27.46
N LEU A 957 -13.59 -0.75 28.51
CA LEU A 957 -12.58 0.31 28.45
C LEU A 957 -11.59 0.07 27.31
N GLU A 958 -11.55 0.98 26.35
CA GLU A 958 -10.57 0.93 25.28
C GLU A 958 -9.24 1.50 25.76
N TYR A 959 -8.19 0.69 25.67
CA TYR A 959 -6.84 1.10 26.02
C TYR A 959 -5.81 0.47 25.09
N SER A 960 -4.70 1.16 24.96
CA SER A 960 -3.49 0.66 24.33
C SER A 960 -2.37 0.77 25.34
N GLY A 961 -1.45 -0.20 25.38
CA GLY A 961 -0.24 0.06 26.13
C GLY A 961 0.53 1.20 25.49
N LEU A 962 1.10 2.07 26.32
CA LEU A 962 2.10 3.02 25.81
C LEU A 962 3.23 2.27 25.09
N ASP A 963 3.41 1.00 25.49
CA ASP A 963 4.40 0.03 25.08
C ASP A 963 4.04 -0.84 23.87
N TYR A 964 2.89 -0.67 23.18
CA TYR A 964 2.48 -1.64 22.13
C TYR A 964 3.21 -1.49 20.78
N SER A 965 3.78 -0.32 20.48
CA SER A 965 4.74 -0.13 19.39
C SER A 965 6.17 -0.46 19.84
N LEU A 966 6.42 -0.41 21.15
CA LEU A 966 7.63 -0.86 21.83
C LEU A 966 7.61 -2.39 21.94
N ASN A 967 8.76 -3.04 22.03
CA ASN A 967 8.79 -4.49 22.25
C ASN A 967 8.33 -4.78 23.70
N SER A 968 7.11 -5.29 23.88
CA SER A 968 6.51 -5.56 25.21
C SER A 968 7.39 -6.42 26.12
N ASN A 969 8.16 -7.36 25.54
CA ASN A 969 9.14 -8.19 26.27
C ASN A 969 10.35 -7.39 26.78
N SER A 970 10.60 -6.21 26.22
CA SER A 970 11.72 -5.34 26.60
C SER A 970 11.31 -4.38 27.72
N VAL A 971 10.09 -3.83 27.65
CA VAL A 971 9.57 -2.93 28.69
C VAL A 971 9.23 -3.68 29.98
N SER A 972 8.86 -4.97 29.90
CA SER A 972 8.62 -5.81 31.07
C SER A 972 9.85 -6.00 31.98
N GLU A 973 11.06 -5.73 31.49
CA GLU A 973 12.31 -5.82 32.25
C GLU A 973 12.69 -4.52 32.98
N ILE A 974 11.96 -3.43 32.70
CA ILE A 974 12.17 -2.11 33.32
C ILE A 974 11.13 -1.95 34.41
N HIS A 975 11.52 -1.76 35.68
CA HIS A 975 10.58 -1.55 36.78
C HIS A 975 10.36 -0.06 37.09
N SER A 976 11.37 0.78 36.89
CA SER A 976 11.26 2.24 37.01
C SER A 976 10.32 2.86 35.96
N PHE A 977 9.31 3.60 36.42
CA PHE A 977 8.43 4.37 35.55
C PHE A 977 9.13 5.57 34.91
N ASP A 978 10.11 6.17 35.59
CA ASP A 978 10.93 7.25 35.03
C ASP A 978 11.75 6.76 33.82
N VAL A 979 12.33 5.55 33.91
CA VAL A 979 13.06 4.93 32.81
C VAL A 979 12.10 4.52 31.68
N ARG A 980 10.91 3.99 31.99
CA ARG A 980 9.88 3.69 30.97
C ARG A 980 9.43 4.93 30.21
N TRP A 981 9.18 6.04 30.91
CA TRP A 981 8.82 7.31 30.27
C TRP A 981 9.92 7.82 29.34
N ARG A 982 11.18 7.84 29.80
CA ARG A 982 12.32 8.25 28.97
C ARG A 982 12.48 7.37 27.74
N TYR A 983 12.31 6.06 27.90
CA TYR A 983 12.37 5.14 26.78
C TYR A 983 11.26 5.42 25.76
N ALA A 984 10.04 5.68 26.22
CA ALA A 984 8.93 6.08 25.34
C ALA A 984 9.21 7.40 24.62
N GLN A 985 9.81 8.39 25.29
CA GLN A 985 10.23 9.65 24.66
C GLN A 985 11.26 9.43 23.56
N GLU A 986 12.33 8.69 23.85
CA GLU A 986 13.37 8.35 22.89
C GLU A 986 12.80 7.60 21.69
N TYR A 987 11.97 6.58 21.94
CA TYR A 987 11.32 5.79 20.90
C TYR A 987 10.50 6.65 19.94
N VAL A 988 9.75 7.61 20.48
CA VAL A 988 8.89 8.52 19.71
C VAL A 988 9.70 9.54 18.91
N SER A 989 10.90 9.92 19.36
CA SER A 989 11.79 10.84 18.62
C SER A 989 12.58 10.21 17.46
N HIS A 990 12.46 8.91 17.19
CA HIS A 990 13.25 8.24 16.14
C HIS A 990 12.77 8.61 14.70
N PRO A 991 13.68 8.99 13.77
CA PRO A 991 13.34 9.54 12.45
C PRO A 991 12.52 8.65 11.51
N HIS A 992 12.54 7.33 11.72
CA HIS A 992 11.93 6.34 10.83
C HIS A 992 10.56 5.83 11.30
N ARG A 993 10.00 6.38 12.38
CA ARG A 993 8.71 5.94 12.95
C ARG A 993 7.60 7.00 12.80
N SER A 994 6.36 6.57 13.02
CA SER A 994 5.16 7.41 12.93
C SER A 994 5.36 8.72 13.71
N LYS A 995 4.82 9.84 13.18
CA LYS A 995 4.80 11.16 13.84
C LYS A 995 4.00 11.09 15.14
N SER A 996 4.62 10.56 16.19
CA SER A 996 4.05 10.54 17.53
C SER A 996 4.73 11.64 18.35
N THR A 997 4.04 12.17 19.36
CA THR A 997 4.65 13.04 20.37
C THR A 997 4.10 12.73 21.75
N LEU A 998 4.89 13.03 22.78
CA LEU A 998 4.55 12.79 24.18
C LEU A 998 4.74 14.07 24.98
N TRP A 999 3.78 14.35 25.87
CA TRP A 999 3.86 15.43 26.84
C TRP A 999 3.59 14.87 28.24
N LEU A 1000 4.45 15.24 29.21
CA LEU A 1000 4.34 14.91 30.63
C LEU A 1000 3.92 16.15 31.40
N ALA A 1001 3.00 15.98 32.36
CA ALA A 1001 2.59 17.03 33.29
C ALA A 1001 3.80 17.70 33.97
N GLU A 1002 3.75 19.02 34.12
CA GLU A 1002 4.80 19.80 34.76
C GLU A 1002 4.97 19.41 36.23
N SER A 1003 3.88 19.06 36.91
CA SER A 1003 3.89 18.55 38.29
C SER A 1003 4.63 17.22 38.48
N LEU A 1004 4.98 16.52 37.39
CA LEU A 1004 5.74 15.26 37.40
C LEU A 1004 7.19 15.45 36.94
N ARG A 1005 7.67 16.70 36.88
CA ARG A 1005 9.05 17.05 36.49
C ARG A 1005 9.82 17.68 37.64
N ASP A 1006 11.12 17.41 37.67
CA ASP A 1006 12.04 18.06 38.62
C ASP A 1006 12.51 19.42 38.12
N GLU A 1007 13.29 20.14 38.95
CA GLU A 1007 13.87 21.45 38.60
C GLU A 1007 14.75 21.42 37.33
N SER A 1008 15.19 20.21 36.92
CA SER A 1008 15.97 19.98 35.69
C SER A 1008 15.12 19.47 34.52
N GLY A 1009 13.79 19.41 34.67
CA GLY A 1009 12.83 18.97 33.67
C GLY A 1009 12.72 17.44 33.50
N ARG A 1010 13.35 16.65 34.37
CA ARG A 1010 13.36 15.18 34.29
C ARG A 1010 12.13 14.58 34.97
N PRO A 1011 11.61 13.42 34.50
CA PRO A 1011 10.49 12.75 35.15
C PRO A 1011 10.86 12.32 36.58
N MET A 1012 9.93 12.46 37.51
CA MET A 1012 10.06 12.09 38.93
C MET A 1012 8.95 11.13 39.42
N ILE A 1013 8.32 10.38 38.51
CA ILE A 1013 7.18 9.48 38.75
C ILE A 1013 7.49 8.47 39.86
N ASP A 1014 8.67 7.85 39.83
CA ASP A 1014 9.08 6.85 40.84
C ASP A 1014 9.27 7.46 42.24
N THR A 1015 9.73 8.71 42.28
CA THR A 1015 9.90 9.47 43.53
C THR A 1015 8.54 9.71 44.18
N LEU A 1016 7.51 10.06 43.39
CA LEU A 1016 6.16 10.28 43.91
C LEU A 1016 5.52 8.98 44.41
N LEU A 1017 5.78 7.86 43.72
CA LEU A 1017 5.33 6.52 44.10
C LEU A 1017 6.06 5.94 45.32
N GLY A 1018 7.20 6.51 45.72
CA GLY A 1018 8.00 5.99 46.83
C GLY A 1018 8.67 4.65 46.52
N SER A 1019 8.90 4.35 45.23
CA SER A 1019 9.48 3.08 44.77
C SER A 1019 10.99 3.01 45.07
N PRO A 1020 11.48 2.02 45.83
CA PRO A 1020 12.90 1.90 46.21
C PRO A 1020 13.80 1.25 45.14
N HIS A 1021 13.30 1.00 43.91
CA HIS A 1021 13.96 0.14 42.91
C HIS A 1021 15.31 0.66 42.38
N LEU A 1022 15.65 1.94 42.61
CA LEU A 1022 16.93 2.51 42.18
C LEU A 1022 18.15 2.03 43.01
N HIS A 1023 17.95 1.33 44.14
CA HIS A 1023 19.02 1.13 45.14
C HIS A 1023 19.42 -0.32 45.48
N GLN A 1024 18.86 -1.36 44.85
CA GLN A 1024 19.11 -2.75 45.28
C GLN A 1024 19.78 -3.68 44.26
N ASP A 1025 19.95 -3.26 43.01
CA ASP A 1025 20.65 -4.07 42.02
C ASP A 1025 22.17 -3.90 42.14
N ALA A 1026 22.90 -5.01 42.06
CA ALA A 1026 24.36 -4.98 41.98
C ALA A 1026 24.81 -4.29 40.67
N PRO A 1027 25.97 -3.61 40.65
CA PRO A 1027 26.54 -3.07 39.42
C PRO A 1027 26.68 -4.14 38.34
N VAL A 1028 26.51 -3.74 37.08
CA VAL A 1028 26.61 -4.62 35.91
C VAL A 1028 27.51 -4.02 34.84
N ASP A 1029 28.14 -4.88 34.05
CA ASP A 1029 28.83 -4.50 32.83
C ASP A 1029 27.90 -4.72 31.63
N VAL A 1030 27.92 -3.78 30.68
CA VAL A 1030 27.40 -3.95 29.33
C VAL A 1030 28.58 -4.14 28.39
N ILE A 1031 28.58 -5.26 27.67
CA ILE A 1031 29.54 -5.55 26.61
C ILE A 1031 28.81 -5.41 25.27
N GLU A 1032 29.14 -4.38 24.51
CA GLU A 1032 28.70 -4.22 23.13
C GLU A 1032 29.63 -5.01 22.21
N VAL A 1033 29.06 -5.93 21.45
CA VAL A 1033 29.78 -6.79 20.51
C VAL A 1033 29.45 -6.36 19.09
N THR A 1034 30.49 -6.06 18.30
CA THR A 1034 30.35 -5.74 16.88
C THR A 1034 31.26 -6.67 16.05
N LEU A 1035 30.67 -7.30 15.04
CA LEU A 1035 31.27 -8.24 14.11
C LEU A 1035 31.10 -7.76 12.64
N PRO A 1036 31.89 -8.28 11.69
CA PRO A 1036 31.71 -7.97 10.27
C PRO A 1036 30.36 -8.48 9.72
N GLN A 1037 29.65 -7.62 8.97
CA GLN A 1037 28.26 -7.86 8.52
C GLN A 1037 28.15 -8.55 7.14
N ARG A 1038 29.14 -8.37 6.25
CA ARG A 1038 29.13 -8.84 4.85
C ARG A 1038 29.13 -10.38 4.74
N TYR A 1039 28.23 -10.95 3.93
CA TYR A 1039 28.05 -12.41 3.78
C TYR A 1039 29.27 -13.12 3.16
N ASP A 1040 29.99 -12.41 2.31
CA ASP A 1040 31.18 -12.80 1.55
C ASP A 1040 32.51 -12.46 2.26
N ASP A 1041 32.47 -11.85 3.45
CA ASP A 1041 33.69 -11.55 4.20
C ASP A 1041 34.35 -12.88 4.66
N PRO A 1042 35.60 -13.16 4.28
CA PRO A 1042 36.32 -14.34 4.76
C PRO A 1042 36.45 -14.37 6.29
N ASN A 1043 36.33 -13.20 6.94
CA ASN A 1043 36.33 -13.02 8.39
C ASN A 1043 34.92 -13.04 9.02
N LYS A 1044 33.86 -13.36 8.27
CA LYS A 1044 32.50 -13.45 8.81
C LYS A 1044 32.43 -14.50 9.92
N ALA A 1045 31.73 -14.17 10.98
CA ALA A 1045 31.53 -15.08 12.09
C ALA A 1045 30.73 -16.32 11.66
N LYS A 1046 31.10 -17.48 12.19
CA LYS A 1046 30.49 -18.78 11.87
C LYS A 1046 30.02 -19.48 13.12
N ILE A 1047 28.93 -20.24 13.04
CA ILE A 1047 28.45 -21.07 14.13
C ILE A 1047 29.46 -22.22 14.34
N ALA A 1048 29.97 -22.40 15.56
CA ALA A 1048 31.05 -23.34 15.84
C ALA A 1048 30.71 -24.80 15.48
N LYS A 1049 29.43 -25.19 15.69
CA LYS A 1049 28.90 -26.55 15.48
C LYS A 1049 28.62 -26.88 14.02
N THR A 1050 28.02 -25.97 13.26
CA THR A 1050 27.57 -26.22 11.88
C THR A 1050 28.46 -25.57 10.82
N LYS A 1051 29.38 -24.68 11.23
CA LYS A 1051 30.20 -23.83 10.37
C LYS A 1051 29.42 -22.91 9.43
N ALA A 1052 28.10 -22.82 9.58
CA ALA A 1052 27.24 -21.92 8.83
C ALA A 1052 27.55 -20.45 9.19
N PRO A 1053 27.32 -19.49 8.26
CA PRO A 1053 27.45 -18.06 8.55
C PRO A 1053 26.56 -17.66 9.73
N PHE A 1054 27.10 -16.92 10.69
CA PHE A 1054 26.33 -16.31 11.75
C PHE A 1054 25.78 -14.96 11.27
N ASN A 1055 24.46 -14.81 11.34
CA ASN A 1055 23.76 -13.71 10.68
C ASN A 1055 23.60 -12.45 11.53
N HIS A 1056 24.02 -12.45 12.80
CA HIS A 1056 23.99 -11.25 13.65
C HIS A 1056 25.38 -10.62 13.78
N ALA A 1057 25.46 -9.32 13.51
CA ALA A 1057 26.71 -8.57 13.51
C ALA A 1057 26.84 -7.59 14.68
N HIS A 1058 25.76 -7.34 15.44
CA HIS A 1058 25.75 -6.38 16.55
C HIS A 1058 24.78 -6.79 17.65
N TRP A 1059 25.21 -6.74 18.91
CA TRP A 1059 24.36 -6.95 20.09
C TRP A 1059 25.02 -6.40 21.38
N PHE A 1060 24.24 -6.36 22.46
CA PHE A 1060 24.68 -5.95 23.80
C PHE A 1060 24.45 -7.08 24.81
N ASP A 1061 25.45 -7.41 25.61
CA ASP A 1061 25.35 -8.39 26.70
C ASP A 1061 25.44 -7.69 28.06
N ILE A 1062 24.39 -7.82 28.88
CA ILE A 1062 24.42 -7.41 30.29
C ILE A 1062 24.96 -8.57 31.13
N CYS A 1063 26.00 -8.33 31.91
CA CYS A 1063 26.73 -9.35 32.65
C CYS A 1063 27.26 -8.82 34.00
N PRO A 1064 27.67 -9.71 34.94
CA PRO A 1064 28.30 -9.29 36.18
C PRO A 1064 29.59 -8.48 35.93
N VAL A 1065 29.92 -7.54 36.82
CA VAL A 1065 31.16 -6.76 36.70
C VAL A 1065 32.38 -7.68 36.61
N GLY A 1066 33.26 -7.41 35.64
CA GLY A 1066 34.48 -8.20 35.43
C GLY A 1066 34.28 -9.46 34.58
N TYR A 1067 33.13 -9.62 33.93
CA TYR A 1067 32.86 -10.74 33.01
C TYR A 1067 33.89 -10.82 31.87
N ASN A 1068 34.21 -12.02 31.40
CA ASN A 1068 35.16 -12.21 30.31
C ASN A 1068 34.48 -12.03 28.95
N GLU A 1069 34.85 -10.98 28.21
CA GLU A 1069 34.27 -10.62 26.91
C GLU A 1069 34.32 -11.75 25.87
N ASN A 1070 35.31 -12.66 25.95
CA ASN A 1070 35.39 -13.77 25.01
C ASN A 1070 34.28 -14.82 25.22
N GLN A 1071 33.70 -14.88 26.42
CA GLN A 1071 32.56 -15.77 26.70
C GLN A 1071 31.28 -15.30 25.98
N CYS A 1072 31.18 -14.02 25.60
CA CYS A 1072 30.09 -13.53 24.75
C CYS A 1072 30.05 -14.21 23.36
N LEU A 1073 31.14 -14.85 22.92
CA LEU A 1073 31.22 -15.55 21.64
C LEU A 1073 31.16 -17.08 21.79
N GLU A 1074 30.71 -17.60 22.93
CA GLU A 1074 30.56 -19.04 23.11
C GLU A 1074 29.66 -19.65 22.01
N GLY A 1075 30.17 -20.68 21.33
CA GLY A 1075 29.49 -21.28 20.17
C GLY A 1075 29.64 -20.51 18.84
N ILE A 1076 30.42 -19.41 18.80
CA ILE A 1076 30.67 -18.58 17.61
C ILE A 1076 32.17 -18.49 17.33
N ILE A 1077 32.56 -18.70 16.06
CA ILE A 1077 33.91 -18.50 15.57
C ILE A 1077 33.94 -17.14 14.86
N ALA A 1078 34.49 -16.12 15.53
CA ALA A 1078 34.63 -14.77 14.99
C ALA A 1078 36.12 -14.36 14.89
N PRO A 1079 36.72 -14.40 13.68
CA PRO A 1079 38.11 -14.00 13.43
C PRO A 1079 38.36 -12.53 13.76
N VAL A 1080 37.43 -11.65 13.37
CA VAL A 1080 37.46 -10.20 13.64
C VAL A 1080 36.29 -9.85 14.56
N LYS A 1081 36.57 -9.12 15.64
CA LYS A 1081 35.60 -8.79 16.69
C LYS A 1081 36.01 -7.51 17.42
N THR A 1082 35.03 -6.70 17.77
CA THR A 1082 35.21 -5.51 18.60
C THR A 1082 34.33 -5.63 19.84
N PHE A 1083 34.92 -5.36 21.01
CA PHE A 1083 34.21 -5.31 22.28
C PHE A 1083 34.31 -3.91 22.86
N THR A 1084 33.18 -3.35 23.29
CA THR A 1084 33.15 -2.12 24.09
C THR A 1084 32.48 -2.41 25.42
N ARG A 1085 33.20 -2.20 26.53
CA ARG A 1085 32.68 -2.41 27.89
C ARG A 1085 32.31 -1.09 28.55
N MET A 1086 31.18 -1.10 29.23
CA MET A 1086 30.73 0.00 30.09
C MET A 1086 30.11 -0.54 31.38
N THR A 1087 30.44 0.08 32.51
CA THR A 1087 29.91 -0.32 33.82
C THR A 1087 28.78 0.61 34.25
N PHE A 1088 27.67 0.04 34.69
CA PHE A 1088 26.50 0.77 35.17
C PHE A 1088 26.21 0.40 36.62
N ALA A 1089 25.66 1.35 37.38
CA ALA A 1089 25.36 1.14 38.80
C ALA A 1089 24.28 0.07 39.04
N ASN A 1090 23.41 -0.18 38.06
CA ASN A 1090 22.40 -1.23 38.08
C ASN A 1090 21.96 -1.63 36.65
N LYS A 1091 21.17 -2.71 36.56
CA LYS A 1091 20.64 -3.25 35.30
C LYS A 1091 19.74 -2.27 34.56
N GLU A 1092 18.94 -1.45 35.25
CA GLU A 1092 18.03 -0.49 34.61
C GLU A 1092 18.76 0.64 33.88
N LEU A 1093 19.84 1.16 34.46
CA LEU A 1093 20.70 2.16 33.81
C LEU A 1093 21.42 1.57 32.59
N ALA A 1094 21.82 0.30 32.67
CA ALA A 1094 22.36 -0.43 31.53
C ALA A 1094 21.34 -0.58 30.39
N LEU A 1095 20.09 -0.93 30.71
CA LEU A 1095 18.99 -1.01 29.73
C LEU A 1095 18.69 0.35 29.11
N HIS A 1096 18.63 1.41 29.91
CA HIS A 1096 18.48 2.78 29.41
C HIS A 1096 19.59 3.13 28.39
N TYR A 1097 20.84 2.81 28.71
CA TYR A 1097 21.95 3.01 27.77
C TYR A 1097 21.77 2.23 26.47
N ILE A 1098 21.46 0.92 26.55
CA ILE A 1098 21.25 0.07 25.37
C ILE A 1098 20.15 0.65 24.48
N PHE A 1099 19.02 1.06 25.06
CA PHE A 1099 17.90 1.61 24.29
C PHE A 1099 18.16 3.00 23.72
N SER A 1100 18.92 3.84 24.42
CA SER A 1100 19.37 5.13 23.89
C SER A 1100 20.31 4.98 22.69
N ARG A 1101 21.07 3.88 22.65
CA ARG A 1101 22.01 3.56 21.56
C ARG A 1101 21.35 2.78 20.42
N ASN A 1102 20.36 1.94 20.75
CA ASN A 1102 19.53 1.24 19.77
C ASN A 1102 18.13 0.96 20.33
N SER A 1103 17.14 1.75 19.92
CA SER A 1103 15.74 1.63 20.35
C SER A 1103 15.01 0.39 19.80
N GLU A 1104 15.66 -0.40 18.95
CA GLU A 1104 15.14 -1.67 18.43
C GLU A 1104 15.74 -2.89 19.12
N ALA A 1105 16.65 -2.70 20.06
CA ALA A 1105 17.28 -3.79 20.79
C ALA A 1105 16.21 -4.70 21.45
N ARG A 1106 16.30 -6.01 21.20
CA ARG A 1106 15.37 -7.00 21.73
C ARG A 1106 16.10 -7.99 22.60
N LYS A 1107 15.52 -8.32 23.76
CA LYS A 1107 15.99 -9.43 24.57
C LYS A 1107 15.96 -10.71 23.73
N TYR A 1108 17.11 -11.37 23.63
CA TYR A 1108 17.23 -12.62 22.90
C TYR A 1108 16.44 -13.72 23.64
N GLN A 1109 15.54 -14.40 22.93
CA GLN A 1109 14.77 -15.54 23.43
C GLN A 1109 15.03 -16.76 22.53
N THR A 1110 15.34 -17.90 23.14
CA THR A 1110 15.42 -19.22 22.47
C THR A 1110 14.09 -19.56 21.79
N GLY A 1111 14.14 -20.09 20.57
CA GLY A 1111 12.95 -20.45 19.75
C GLY A 1111 12.33 -19.35 18.88
N TYR A 1112 12.81 -18.10 18.89
CA TYR A 1112 12.23 -17.00 18.10
C TYR A 1112 12.80 -16.87 16.67
N PHE A 1113 13.90 -17.58 16.35
CA PHE A 1113 14.60 -17.51 15.07
C PHE A 1113 14.67 -18.90 14.41
N SER A 1114 14.49 -18.96 13.09
CA SER A 1114 14.41 -20.21 12.30
C SER A 1114 15.77 -20.87 12.00
N GLU A 1115 16.86 -20.40 12.59
CA GLU A 1115 18.22 -20.89 12.34
C GLU A 1115 18.86 -21.50 13.60
N VAL A 1116 19.84 -22.37 13.39
CA VAL A 1116 20.53 -23.20 14.40
C VAL A 1116 20.93 -22.39 15.65
N GLU A 1117 20.36 -22.74 16.81
CA GLU A 1117 20.52 -22.01 18.06
C GLU A 1117 21.97 -21.97 18.58
N VAL A 1118 22.45 -20.76 18.92
CA VAL A 1118 23.68 -20.55 19.69
C VAL A 1118 23.30 -20.42 21.18
N PRO A 1119 23.93 -21.20 22.09
CA PRO A 1119 23.62 -21.14 23.51
C PRO A 1119 23.99 -19.77 24.12
N LEU A 1120 23.13 -19.30 25.01
CA LEU A 1120 23.37 -18.09 25.82
C LEU A 1120 24.34 -18.44 26.96
N PRO A 1121 25.43 -17.67 27.17
CA PRO A 1121 26.33 -17.90 28.29
C PRO A 1121 25.63 -17.74 29.64
N GLU A 1122 26.05 -18.51 30.65
CA GLU A 1122 25.45 -18.49 31.99
C GLU A 1122 25.61 -17.11 32.65
N GLY A 1123 24.53 -16.56 33.19
CA GLY A 1123 24.53 -15.24 33.87
C GLY A 1123 24.52 -14.02 32.93
N VAL A 1124 24.39 -14.23 31.61
CA VAL A 1124 24.33 -13.14 30.61
C VAL A 1124 22.91 -12.92 30.12
N THR A 1125 22.51 -11.65 30.00
CA THR A 1125 21.28 -11.26 29.30
C THR A 1125 21.63 -10.54 27.99
N ARG A 1126 21.35 -11.18 26.85
CA ARG A 1126 21.66 -10.65 25.51
C ARG A 1126 20.53 -9.83 24.92
N TRP A 1127 20.89 -8.72 24.27
CA TRP A 1127 20.02 -7.80 23.56
C TRP A 1127 20.51 -7.61 22.11
N THR A 1128 19.77 -8.13 21.14
CA THR A 1128 20.14 -8.12 19.71
C THR A 1128 19.39 -7.05 18.94
N THR A 1129 20.01 -6.51 17.89
CA THR A 1129 19.37 -5.59 16.94
C THR A 1129 18.80 -6.39 15.75
N ARG A 1130 17.72 -5.92 15.11
CA ARG A 1130 17.30 -6.48 13.82
C ARG A 1130 18.35 -6.14 12.76
N ASN A 1131 18.71 -7.12 11.93
CA ASN A 1131 19.50 -6.92 10.71
C ASN A 1131 18.58 -6.74 9.51
#